data_AF-A0A932DBB7-F1
#
_entry.id   AF-A0A932DBB7-F1
#
_cell.length_a   1.000
_cell.length_b   1.000
_cell.length_c   1.000
_cell.angle_alpha   90.00
_cell.angle_beta   90.00
_cell.angle_gamma   90.00
#
_symmetry.space_group_name_H-M   'P 1'
#
loop_
_entity.id
_entity.type
_entity.pdbx_description
1 polymer ?
#
loop_
_entity_poly.entity_id
_entity_poly.type
_entity_poly.pdbx_seq_one_letter_code
_entity_poly.pdbx_strand_id
1 'polypeptide(L)'
;MKTISKVLFALSLISCSTVSQAAVVDPDGGNLVVSAGLGEVNNVTIALADDTYTIRDTGALLGPSAGDGFVVISPNEVQIAAAGVGRITVFLGDQGDRVEIATSVALYCQLAGEDGDDTLLGGNAGNQLHGGPGNDFLRGGAAYEGLDVGADADMVLTDTTLTVLSTGEVDTFEGIEIIVLHGGPSDNVLDASAVTAGSRLYVVLYGEEGDDRLTGGHGSDFISGGEGNDFIYLPGEGDDTIDGGPGDADEIREDRDADMVLTDTNLIIGPETDTFTNIERFTLVGGASDNRLDATQTTGTTGLANIHLLGADGDDTLLAGSVVFYRLVGGFGSDFIDGGASPFSTLREERDADMVLTDTTLTIAAEVDTFVNIDSIGLLGGTGNNVLDASQVTPVSGFLSLLLFGADGDDTLAGGSSEFEILQGGLGNDRYAFRDGWALDHIQDPDGSGVLDFSSLSVPLTFIPDIYGVTLYATDGLDQALVNGGSGDWSILDGAASDSLYGKDRANTWKITGNNAGTVSGLGFSNIENLTGRTSDDLFVFANGAGVSGQIDGGIGSDTLDWSQFIAPPTVNTTGAGTLDGSRGTASNLGGGFDNIESLLGVMPPFVFDGFLPPIGGADATGGSFADPLQTLKLGSTIPVKFSITSSGVRVVMGTHTLQAIKWSSQTNPDPPIDATPTDAATTGNQFRLTGNEWHFNLDTQATGLSAGIWQLIATLSDSSQHSVWIQIK
;
A
#
# COMPACT_ATOMS: atom_id res chain seq x y z
N MET A 1 19.32 10.49 -45.23
CA MET A 1 19.14 9.05 -45.59
C MET A 1 20.04 8.52 -46.72
N LYS A 2 19.93 8.90 -48.01
CA LYS A 2 20.74 8.24 -49.10
C LYS A 2 22.26 8.43 -49.00
N THR A 3 22.72 9.45 -48.28
CA THR A 3 24.16 9.71 -48.03
C THR A 3 24.64 9.04 -46.74
N ILE A 4 23.80 9.03 -45.68
CA ILE A 4 24.05 8.39 -44.37
C ILE A 4 24.09 6.85 -44.51
N SER A 5 23.20 6.28 -45.31
CA SER A 5 23.14 4.83 -45.57
C SER A 5 24.38 4.25 -46.27
N LYS A 6 25.25 5.09 -46.87
CA LYS A 6 26.54 4.64 -47.40
C LYS A 6 27.67 4.64 -46.37
N VAL A 7 27.54 5.42 -45.29
CA VAL A 7 28.51 5.49 -44.19
C VAL A 7 28.23 4.38 -43.18
N LEU A 8 26.95 4.12 -42.88
CA LEU A 8 26.52 3.08 -41.93
C LEU A 8 26.87 1.63 -42.37
N PHE A 9 27.01 1.37 -43.69
CA PHE A 9 27.22 0.02 -44.24
C PHE A 9 28.70 -0.46 -44.26
N ALA A 10 29.63 0.29 -43.66
CA ALA A 10 31.07 -0.03 -43.69
C ALA A 10 31.76 -0.01 -42.32
N LEU A 11 31.01 0.05 -41.21
CA LEU A 11 31.58 -0.09 -39.87
C LEU A 11 31.84 -1.58 -39.59
N SER A 12 33.12 -1.97 -39.57
CA SER A 12 33.54 -3.26 -39.01
C SER A 12 34.61 -2.98 -37.97
N LEU A 13 34.47 -3.60 -36.79
CA LEU A 13 35.51 -3.68 -35.77
C LEU A 13 36.89 -3.92 -36.41
N ILE A 14 37.78 -2.96 -36.22
CA ILE A 14 39.14 -3.05 -36.72
C ILE A 14 39.92 -3.91 -35.73
N SER A 15 40.00 -5.22 -35.99
CA SER A 15 40.94 -6.08 -35.28
C SER A 15 42.31 -6.03 -35.97
N CYS A 16 43.32 -5.49 -35.28
CA CYS A 16 44.70 -5.56 -35.71
C CYS A 16 45.19 -7.02 -35.65
N SER A 17 45.60 -7.59 -36.80
CA SER A 17 46.39 -8.82 -36.82
C SER A 17 47.85 -8.46 -36.53
N THR A 18 48.53 -9.25 -35.69
CA THR A 18 49.91 -9.06 -35.17
C THR A 18 51.03 -9.01 -36.23
N VAL A 19 50.91 -8.19 -37.26
CA VAL A 19 51.83 -8.15 -38.41
C VAL A 19 52.64 -6.87 -38.37
N SER A 20 53.91 -6.99 -37.99
CA SER A 20 54.91 -5.92 -37.99
C SER A 20 55.38 -5.56 -39.43
N GLN A 21 54.47 -5.26 -40.35
CA GLN A 21 54.85 -5.00 -41.74
C GLN A 21 54.28 -3.69 -42.28
N ALA A 22 55.20 -2.79 -42.63
CA ALA A 22 54.91 -1.57 -43.36
C ALA A 22 54.24 -1.87 -44.71
N ALA A 23 53.03 -1.34 -44.88
CA ALA A 23 52.31 -1.09 -46.12
C ALA A 23 52.18 -2.26 -47.12
N VAL A 24 51.01 -2.91 -47.12
CA VAL A 24 50.52 -3.71 -48.24
C VAL A 24 49.50 -2.88 -49.00
N VAL A 25 49.75 -2.59 -50.28
CA VAL A 25 48.66 -2.23 -51.21
C VAL A 25 48.05 -3.54 -51.65
N ASP A 26 46.82 -3.81 -51.25
CA ASP A 26 46.09 -4.99 -51.71
C ASP A 26 45.84 -4.88 -53.23
N PRO A 27 46.39 -5.79 -54.06
CA PRO A 27 46.15 -5.78 -55.49
C PRO A 27 44.67 -5.97 -55.87
N ASP A 28 43.83 -6.47 -54.95
CA ASP A 28 42.45 -6.89 -55.22
C ASP A 28 41.37 -5.93 -54.67
N GLY A 29 41.73 -4.75 -54.15
CA GLY A 29 40.73 -3.84 -53.53
C GLY A 29 41.01 -2.33 -53.52
N GLY A 30 42.21 -1.88 -53.91
CA GLY A 30 42.54 -0.44 -53.94
C GLY A 30 42.65 0.21 -52.56
N ASN A 31 42.93 -0.55 -51.49
CA ASN A 31 43.20 0.00 -50.17
C ASN A 31 44.72 0.23 -49.98
N LEU A 32 45.10 1.44 -49.58
CA LEU A 32 46.45 1.77 -49.14
C LEU A 32 46.52 1.68 -47.61
N VAL A 33 47.17 0.65 -47.08
CA VAL A 33 47.32 0.47 -45.63
C VAL A 33 48.67 1.04 -45.18
N VAL A 34 48.67 1.82 -44.10
CA VAL A 34 49.85 2.36 -43.42
C VAL A 34 49.82 1.85 -41.99
N SER A 35 50.77 0.99 -41.63
CA SER A 35 50.92 0.49 -40.27
C SER A 35 52.23 1.02 -39.72
N ALA A 36 52.15 1.80 -38.65
CA ALA A 36 53.32 2.33 -37.98
C ALA A 36 53.88 1.30 -36.98
N GLY A 37 55.08 1.57 -36.44
CA GLY A 37 55.84 0.58 -35.69
C GLY A 37 55.48 0.57 -34.21
N LEU A 38 55.31 -0.62 -33.63
CA LEU A 38 55.15 -0.79 -32.18
C LEU A 38 56.43 -0.41 -31.41
N GLY A 39 56.27 0.18 -30.23
CA GLY A 39 57.30 0.62 -29.29
C GLY A 39 57.97 1.94 -29.65
N GLU A 40 57.51 2.64 -30.69
CA GLU A 40 58.02 3.92 -31.16
C GLU A 40 56.90 4.97 -31.10
N VAL A 41 57.24 6.24 -30.90
CA VAL A 41 56.26 7.33 -31.08
C VAL A 41 56.21 7.66 -32.57
N ASN A 42 55.07 7.45 -33.21
CA ASN A 42 54.85 7.61 -34.64
C ASN A 42 54.23 8.98 -34.94
N ASN A 43 54.71 9.67 -35.99
CA ASN A 43 54.14 10.96 -36.43
C ASN A 43 53.99 10.98 -37.94
N VAL A 44 52.89 10.38 -38.39
CA VAL A 44 52.56 10.07 -39.77
C VAL A 44 51.86 11.26 -40.43
N THR A 45 52.33 11.66 -41.61
CA THR A 45 51.67 12.65 -42.47
C THR A 45 51.44 12.05 -43.86
N ILE A 46 50.23 12.19 -44.39
CA ILE A 46 49.88 11.74 -45.74
C ILE A 46 49.44 12.93 -46.58
N ALA A 47 50.10 13.16 -47.71
CA ALA A 47 49.80 14.24 -48.64
C ALA A 47 49.73 13.74 -50.09
N LEU A 48 48.96 14.44 -50.93
CA LEU A 48 48.82 14.13 -52.36
C LEU A 48 49.33 15.31 -53.19
N ALA A 49 50.29 15.05 -54.07
CA ALA A 49 50.78 16.02 -55.05
C ALA A 49 51.21 15.29 -56.33
N ASP A 50 50.93 15.88 -57.50
CA ASP A 50 51.32 15.34 -58.82
C ASP A 50 50.98 13.84 -58.99
N ASP A 51 49.73 13.46 -58.66
CA ASP A 51 49.22 12.08 -58.70
C ASP A 51 50.01 11.05 -57.86
N THR A 52 50.72 11.51 -56.83
CA THR A 52 51.55 10.68 -55.95
C THR A 52 51.23 10.95 -54.49
N TYR A 53 50.92 9.90 -53.72
CA TYR A 53 50.83 9.99 -52.27
C TYR A 53 52.23 10.00 -51.68
N THR A 54 52.50 10.95 -50.81
CA THR A 54 53.70 10.99 -49.96
C THR A 54 53.29 10.64 -48.54
N ILE A 55 53.88 9.59 -47.99
CA ILE A 55 53.73 9.19 -46.59
C ILE A 55 55.05 9.46 -45.90
N ARG A 56 55.00 10.24 -44.82
CA ARG A 56 56.15 10.60 -44.01
C ARG A 56 55.88 10.24 -42.56
N ASP A 57 56.84 9.62 -41.90
CA ASP A 57 56.83 9.44 -40.45
C ASP A 57 58.05 10.13 -39.84
N THR A 58 57.83 11.16 -39.04
CA THR A 58 58.94 11.90 -38.39
C THR A 58 59.30 11.36 -37.02
N GLY A 59 58.48 10.48 -36.45
CA GLY A 59 58.67 9.85 -35.15
C GLY A 59 59.44 8.53 -35.24
N ALA A 60 59.21 7.76 -36.30
CA ALA A 60 59.82 6.46 -36.54
C ALA A 60 60.53 6.37 -37.91
N LEU A 61 61.37 5.36 -38.09
CA LEU A 61 61.92 5.03 -39.41
C LEU A 61 60.90 4.18 -40.18
N LEU A 62 60.46 4.62 -41.36
CA LEU A 62 59.66 3.79 -42.27
C LEU A 62 60.48 2.59 -42.83
N GLY A 63 61.81 2.72 -42.86
CA GLY A 63 62.78 1.63 -43.11
C GLY A 63 62.68 0.97 -44.51
N PRO A 64 63.60 0.07 -44.92
CA PRO A 64 63.66 -0.49 -46.29
C PRO A 64 62.50 -1.45 -46.63
N SER A 65 61.47 -1.49 -45.80
CA SER A 65 60.36 -2.44 -45.72
C SER A 65 59.08 -1.98 -46.42
N ALA A 66 59.11 -0.85 -47.14
CA ALA A 66 57.98 -0.45 -47.97
C ALA A 66 57.65 -1.55 -49.00
N GLY A 67 56.39 -1.97 -49.07
CA GLY A 67 55.93 -3.03 -49.96
C GLY A 67 56.16 -2.72 -51.46
N ASP A 68 55.80 -3.67 -52.32
CA ASP A 68 55.92 -3.50 -53.77
C ASP A 68 55.14 -2.25 -54.25
N GLY A 69 55.79 -1.41 -55.06
CA GLY A 69 55.18 -0.21 -55.66
C GLY A 69 55.54 1.12 -55.01
N PHE A 70 56.20 1.11 -53.85
CA PHE A 70 56.68 2.33 -53.19
C PHE A 70 58.07 2.77 -53.69
N VAL A 71 58.27 4.08 -53.75
CA VAL A 71 59.56 4.74 -53.97
C VAL A 71 60.02 5.31 -52.63
N VAL A 72 61.09 4.76 -52.07
CA VAL A 72 61.71 5.28 -50.83
C VAL A 72 62.47 6.57 -51.15
N ILE A 73 62.07 7.68 -50.54
CA ILE A 73 62.69 9.01 -50.73
C ILE A 73 63.74 9.26 -49.65
N SER A 74 63.42 8.87 -48.41
CA SER A 74 64.32 8.94 -47.25
C SER A 74 63.96 7.82 -46.26
N PRO A 75 64.75 7.58 -45.20
CA PRO A 75 64.42 6.58 -44.17
C PRO A 75 63.03 6.76 -43.52
N ASN A 76 62.46 7.95 -43.65
CA ASN A 76 61.23 8.41 -42.99
C ASN A 76 60.16 8.82 -44.01
N GLU A 77 60.38 8.60 -45.31
CA GLU A 77 59.47 9.06 -46.35
C GLU A 77 59.43 8.11 -47.55
N VAL A 78 58.22 7.74 -47.93
CA VAL A 78 57.92 6.90 -49.10
C VAL A 78 56.86 7.55 -49.97
N GLN A 79 56.89 7.21 -51.25
CA GLN A 79 55.93 7.70 -52.24
C GLN A 79 55.31 6.55 -53.01
N ILE A 80 54.04 6.69 -53.39
CA ILE A 80 53.34 5.73 -54.24
C ILE A 80 52.40 6.46 -55.21
N ALA A 81 52.26 5.92 -56.42
CA ALA A 81 51.30 6.44 -57.38
C ALA A 81 49.87 6.36 -56.84
N ALA A 82 49.10 7.44 -56.98
CA ALA A 82 47.71 7.48 -56.52
C ALA A 82 46.75 6.62 -57.36
N ALA A 83 47.19 6.22 -58.56
CA ALA A 83 46.39 5.42 -59.49
C ALA A 83 46.05 4.04 -58.87
N GLY A 84 44.76 3.76 -58.72
CA GLY A 84 44.26 2.50 -58.17
C GLY A 84 43.99 2.51 -56.66
N VAL A 85 44.33 3.59 -55.95
CA VAL A 85 44.00 3.75 -54.52
C VAL A 85 42.61 4.36 -54.39
N GLY A 86 41.67 3.60 -53.82
CA GLY A 86 40.29 3.99 -53.54
C GLY A 86 40.02 4.37 -52.07
N ARG A 87 40.85 3.93 -51.11
CA ARG A 87 40.81 4.36 -49.70
C ARG A 87 42.18 4.23 -49.04
N ILE A 88 42.35 4.88 -47.89
CA ILE A 88 43.57 4.79 -47.07
C ILE A 88 43.19 4.30 -45.66
N THR A 89 43.95 3.36 -45.09
CA THR A 89 43.81 2.92 -43.70
C THR A 89 45.12 3.17 -42.97
N VAL A 90 45.08 3.76 -41.78
CA VAL A 90 46.26 4.06 -40.94
C VAL A 90 46.10 3.43 -39.56
N PHE A 91 47.15 2.74 -39.09
CA PHE A 91 47.29 2.18 -37.75
C PHE A 91 48.53 2.80 -37.09
N LEU A 92 48.39 3.40 -35.91
CA LEU A 92 49.45 4.15 -35.26
C LEU A 92 50.28 3.33 -34.25
N GLY A 93 49.71 2.53 -33.36
CA GLY A 93 50.47 1.53 -32.60
C GLY A 93 50.16 1.46 -31.11
N ASP A 94 51.18 1.54 -30.26
CA ASP A 94 51.06 1.30 -28.81
C ASP A 94 51.58 2.44 -27.93
N GLN A 95 51.76 3.62 -28.52
CA GLN A 95 52.32 4.81 -27.90
C GLN A 95 51.47 6.03 -28.25
N GLY A 96 51.66 7.15 -27.54
CA GLY A 96 50.97 8.40 -27.90
C GLY A 96 51.48 8.97 -29.22
N ASP A 97 50.76 8.67 -30.30
CA ASP A 97 51.14 8.83 -31.69
C ASP A 97 50.29 9.90 -32.39
N ARG A 98 50.63 10.17 -33.65
CA ARG A 98 49.96 11.21 -34.43
C ARG A 98 49.81 10.83 -35.89
N VAL A 99 48.63 11.09 -36.45
CA VAL A 99 48.38 11.10 -37.89
C VAL A 99 47.82 12.44 -38.37
N GLU A 100 48.34 12.93 -39.49
CA GLU A 100 47.82 14.11 -40.18
C GLU A 100 47.59 13.82 -41.67
N ILE A 101 46.31 13.80 -42.06
CA ILE A 101 45.90 13.73 -43.46
C ILE A 101 45.83 15.16 -44.02
N ALA A 102 46.71 15.48 -44.96
CA ALA A 102 46.73 16.80 -45.57
C ALA A 102 45.45 17.06 -46.36
N THR A 103 44.99 18.31 -46.38
CA THR A 103 43.78 18.75 -47.11
C THR A 103 43.79 18.48 -48.61
N SER A 104 44.96 18.18 -49.19
CA SER A 104 45.13 17.72 -50.58
C SER A 104 44.59 16.31 -50.83
N VAL A 105 44.46 15.50 -49.79
CA VAL A 105 43.94 14.14 -49.84
C VAL A 105 42.42 14.22 -49.77
N ALA A 106 41.76 13.87 -50.88
CA ALA A 106 40.29 13.89 -50.99
C ALA A 106 39.69 12.47 -50.93
N LEU A 107 40.48 11.47 -50.53
CA LEU A 107 40.02 10.10 -50.34
C LEU A 107 39.51 9.90 -48.92
N TYR A 108 38.51 9.02 -48.80
CA TYR A 108 38.07 8.47 -47.52
C TYR A 108 39.25 7.74 -46.84
N CYS A 109 39.52 8.11 -45.59
CA CYS A 109 40.53 7.48 -44.75
C CYS A 109 39.88 6.83 -43.51
N GLN A 110 40.45 5.71 -43.07
CA GLN A 110 40.21 5.11 -41.76
C GLN A 110 41.47 5.29 -40.92
N LEU A 111 41.36 5.93 -39.78
CA LEU A 111 42.48 6.29 -38.91
C LEU A 111 42.26 5.62 -37.55
N ALA A 112 43.21 4.79 -37.10
CA ALA A 112 43.20 4.16 -35.79
C ALA A 112 44.45 4.57 -35.01
N GLY A 113 44.25 5.13 -33.81
CA GLY A 113 45.30 5.40 -32.84
C GLY A 113 45.90 4.11 -32.27
N GLU A 114 45.03 3.16 -31.91
CA GLU A 114 45.37 1.94 -31.18
C GLU A 114 45.66 2.24 -29.70
N ASP A 115 46.68 1.67 -29.04
CA ASP A 115 46.91 1.98 -27.61
C ASP A 115 47.75 3.26 -27.48
N GLY A 116 47.38 4.18 -26.59
CA GLY A 116 48.15 5.40 -26.31
C GLY A 116 47.29 6.67 -26.33
N ASP A 117 47.86 7.79 -25.87
CA ASP A 117 47.19 9.10 -25.99
C ASP A 117 47.52 9.70 -27.38
N ASP A 118 46.68 9.45 -28.37
CA ASP A 118 46.88 9.71 -29.78
C ASP A 118 46.30 11.04 -30.28
N THR A 119 46.78 11.48 -31.45
CA THR A 119 46.25 12.65 -32.16
C THR A 119 45.92 12.31 -33.62
N LEU A 120 44.63 12.29 -33.95
CA LEU A 120 44.12 11.95 -35.28
C LEU A 120 43.55 13.19 -35.98
N LEU A 121 44.15 13.61 -37.10
CA LEU A 121 43.68 14.75 -37.90
C LEU A 121 43.25 14.30 -39.31
N GLY A 122 41.95 14.32 -39.59
CA GLY A 122 41.34 13.73 -40.80
C GLY A 122 41.48 14.54 -42.10
N GLY A 123 41.82 15.83 -42.05
CA GLY A 123 41.91 16.65 -43.27
C GLY A 123 40.52 17.04 -43.81
N ASN A 124 40.29 16.98 -45.13
CA ASN A 124 39.06 17.52 -45.76
C ASN A 124 38.05 16.47 -46.23
N ALA A 125 38.47 15.21 -46.35
CA ALA A 125 37.57 14.13 -46.78
C ALA A 125 36.72 13.66 -45.60
N GLY A 126 35.58 13.00 -45.88
CA GLY A 126 34.83 12.33 -44.81
C GLY A 126 35.62 11.08 -44.40
N ASN A 127 36.01 10.97 -43.14
CA ASN A 127 36.86 9.91 -42.62
C ASN A 127 36.18 9.17 -41.47
N GLN A 128 36.71 8.01 -41.14
CA GLN A 128 36.41 7.30 -39.90
C GLN A 128 37.63 7.38 -38.99
N LEU A 129 37.42 7.82 -37.75
CA LEU A 129 38.45 7.99 -36.75
C LEU A 129 38.14 7.09 -35.56
N HIS A 130 39.14 6.34 -35.10
CA HIS A 130 39.10 5.50 -33.92
C HIS A 130 40.30 5.88 -33.06
N GLY A 131 40.06 6.38 -31.86
CA GLY A 131 41.13 6.65 -30.90
C GLY A 131 41.81 5.34 -30.50
N GLY A 132 41.05 4.49 -29.82
CA GLY A 132 41.56 3.26 -29.22
C GLY A 132 41.76 3.53 -27.72
N PRO A 133 42.46 2.65 -26.97
CA PRO A 133 42.66 2.87 -25.55
C PRO A 133 43.64 4.02 -25.25
N GLY A 134 43.16 5.11 -24.67
CA GLY A 134 43.96 6.23 -24.19
C GLY A 134 43.21 7.55 -24.30
N ASN A 135 43.78 8.66 -23.82
CA ASN A 135 43.09 9.96 -23.92
C ASN A 135 43.42 10.60 -25.27
N ASP A 136 42.54 10.41 -26.23
CA ASP A 136 42.81 10.80 -27.62
C ASP A 136 42.29 12.19 -27.97
N PHE A 137 42.94 12.79 -28.97
CA PHE A 137 42.46 14.01 -29.63
C PHE A 137 42.14 13.73 -31.09
N LEU A 138 40.84 13.75 -31.42
CA LEU A 138 40.33 13.47 -32.76
C LEU A 138 39.77 14.74 -33.39
N ARG A 139 40.33 15.17 -34.50
CA ARG A 139 39.79 16.29 -35.28
C ARG A 139 39.44 15.85 -36.69
N GLY A 140 38.17 15.99 -37.03
CA GLY A 140 37.70 15.88 -38.39
C GLY A 140 38.04 17.12 -39.23
N GLY A 141 37.13 17.50 -40.10
CA GLY A 141 37.35 18.47 -41.15
C GLY A 141 36.08 19.15 -41.60
N ALA A 142 35.94 19.31 -42.91
CA ALA A 142 34.80 20.01 -43.51
C ALA A 142 33.75 19.06 -44.09
N ALA A 143 34.04 17.76 -44.15
CA ALA A 143 33.11 16.74 -44.63
C ALA A 143 32.37 16.14 -43.42
N TYR A 144 31.75 14.96 -43.59
CA TYR A 144 31.11 14.25 -42.49
C TYR A 144 32.09 13.22 -41.96
N GLU A 145 32.49 13.37 -40.70
CA GLU A 145 33.41 12.45 -40.03
C GLU A 145 32.68 11.58 -39.01
N GLY A 146 33.05 10.29 -38.98
CA GLY A 146 32.53 9.31 -38.04
C GLY A 146 33.57 8.92 -37.00
N LEU A 147 33.17 8.92 -35.74
CA LEU A 147 33.88 8.30 -34.62
C LEU A 147 33.16 7.00 -34.26
N ASP A 148 33.91 5.93 -34.10
CA ASP A 148 33.37 4.61 -33.76
C ASP A 148 34.18 4.07 -32.58
N VAL A 149 33.49 3.73 -31.51
CA VAL A 149 34.08 3.33 -30.23
C VAL A 149 33.34 2.11 -29.73
N GLY A 150 34.08 1.03 -29.53
CA GLY A 150 33.55 -0.18 -28.91
C GLY A 150 34.37 -0.57 -27.70
N ALA A 151 33.68 -0.66 -26.57
CA ALA A 151 34.26 -1.08 -25.31
C ALA A 151 33.16 -1.71 -24.46
N ASP A 152 33.42 -2.90 -23.91
CA ASP A 152 32.62 -3.58 -22.88
C ASP A 152 32.60 -2.78 -21.57
N ALA A 153 31.97 -1.60 -21.59
CA ALA A 153 32.05 -0.57 -20.56
C ALA A 153 30.98 0.53 -20.69
N ASP A 154 30.64 1.12 -19.55
CA ASP A 154 29.82 2.33 -19.49
C ASP A 154 30.54 3.53 -20.12
N MET A 155 29.81 4.31 -20.92
CA MET A 155 30.31 5.46 -21.67
C MET A 155 29.40 6.68 -21.52
N VAL A 156 30.02 7.87 -21.42
CA VAL A 156 29.31 9.16 -21.37
C VAL A 156 29.80 10.08 -22.48
N LEU A 157 28.86 10.58 -23.27
CA LEU A 157 29.09 11.44 -24.43
C LEU A 157 28.59 12.87 -24.18
N THR A 158 29.42 13.85 -24.55
CA THR A 158 29.05 15.27 -24.64
C THR A 158 29.25 15.77 -26.06
N ASP A 159 28.96 17.05 -26.33
CA ASP A 159 29.24 17.69 -27.62
C ASP A 159 30.71 17.62 -28.08
N THR A 160 31.66 17.38 -27.17
CA THR A 160 33.11 17.46 -27.47
C THR A 160 33.97 16.39 -26.80
N THR A 161 33.38 15.54 -25.95
CA THR A 161 34.13 14.54 -25.19
C THR A 161 33.38 13.22 -25.11
N LEU A 162 34.13 12.12 -25.14
CA LEU A 162 33.65 10.78 -24.79
C LEU A 162 34.45 10.29 -23.60
N THR A 163 33.78 9.75 -22.58
CA THR A 163 34.43 9.20 -21.38
C THR A 163 34.06 7.74 -21.20
N VAL A 164 35.07 6.87 -21.07
CA VAL A 164 34.87 5.45 -20.70
C VAL A 164 35.02 5.33 -19.19
N LEU A 165 33.94 5.02 -18.47
CA LEU A 165 33.91 5.15 -17.01
C LEU A 165 34.77 4.10 -16.29
N SER A 166 34.94 2.91 -16.90
CA SER A 166 35.71 1.82 -16.31
C SER A 166 37.21 2.11 -16.25
N THR A 167 37.74 2.83 -17.25
CA THR A 167 39.17 3.20 -17.35
C THR A 167 39.42 4.64 -16.88
N GLY A 168 38.39 5.50 -16.89
CA GLY A 168 38.52 6.94 -16.63
C GLY A 168 39.15 7.71 -17.80
N GLU A 169 39.20 7.07 -18.95
CA GLU A 169 39.71 7.58 -20.21
C GLU A 169 38.77 8.64 -20.80
N VAL A 170 39.34 9.70 -21.35
CA VAL A 170 38.59 10.82 -21.92
C VAL A 170 39.16 11.20 -23.27
N ASP A 171 38.39 10.88 -24.30
CA ASP A 171 38.63 11.36 -25.65
C ASP A 171 38.03 12.74 -25.84
N THR A 172 38.73 13.55 -26.62
CA THR A 172 38.29 14.89 -27.01
C THR A 172 38.19 14.96 -28.53
N PHE A 173 37.10 15.53 -29.03
CA PHE A 173 36.88 15.61 -30.46
C PHE A 173 36.33 16.95 -30.96
N GLU A 174 36.66 17.28 -32.20
CA GLU A 174 36.17 18.48 -32.91
C GLU A 174 35.88 18.16 -34.38
N GLY A 175 34.75 18.66 -34.89
CA GLY A 175 34.37 18.43 -36.28
C GLY A 175 34.07 16.97 -36.57
N ILE A 176 33.44 16.28 -35.62
CA ILE A 176 32.84 14.96 -35.80
C ILE A 176 31.33 15.17 -35.93
N GLU A 177 30.68 14.44 -36.82
CA GLU A 177 29.24 14.52 -37.04
C GLU A 177 28.50 13.22 -36.73
N ILE A 178 29.19 12.08 -36.70
CA ILE A 178 28.58 10.78 -36.41
C ILE A 178 29.40 10.14 -35.31
N ILE A 179 28.76 9.69 -34.24
CA ILE A 179 29.39 8.92 -33.18
C ILE A 179 28.65 7.61 -33.04
N VAL A 180 29.39 6.51 -33.10
CA VAL A 180 28.88 5.15 -32.92
C VAL A 180 29.51 4.59 -31.65
N LEU A 181 28.67 4.23 -30.68
CA LEU A 181 29.07 3.62 -29.41
C LEU A 181 28.56 2.18 -29.36
N HIS A 182 29.45 1.25 -29.03
CA HIS A 182 29.13 -0.15 -28.80
C HIS A 182 29.39 -0.51 -27.34
N GLY A 183 28.35 -0.92 -26.63
CA GLY A 183 28.36 -1.39 -25.25
C GLY A 183 29.11 -2.71 -25.13
N GLY A 184 28.80 -3.71 -25.94
CA GLY A 184 29.45 -5.01 -25.87
C GLY A 184 28.60 -6.04 -25.11
N PRO A 185 29.18 -7.13 -24.58
CA PRO A 185 28.40 -8.28 -24.11
C PRO A 185 27.90 -8.22 -22.65
N SER A 186 28.12 -7.11 -21.93
CA SER A 186 27.70 -6.97 -20.53
C SER A 186 26.66 -5.87 -20.41
N ASP A 187 25.91 -5.84 -19.30
CA ASP A 187 25.02 -4.71 -19.00
C ASP A 187 25.82 -3.38 -18.96
N ASN A 188 25.52 -2.46 -19.88
CA ASN A 188 26.22 -1.20 -20.06
C ASN A 188 25.32 0.02 -19.94
N VAL A 189 25.91 1.15 -19.54
CA VAL A 189 25.28 2.47 -19.56
C VAL A 189 25.91 3.30 -20.66
N LEU A 190 25.17 3.59 -21.74
CA LEU A 190 25.58 4.49 -22.81
C LEU A 190 24.77 5.80 -22.70
N ASP A 191 25.41 6.88 -22.27
CA ASP A 191 24.73 8.14 -21.94
C ASP A 191 25.14 9.28 -22.87
N ALA A 192 24.24 9.69 -23.78
CA ALA A 192 24.39 10.85 -24.65
C ALA A 192 23.54 12.06 -24.25
N SER A 193 22.97 12.07 -23.04
CA SER A 193 22.07 13.14 -22.56
C SER A 193 22.70 14.54 -22.55
N ALA A 194 24.03 14.63 -22.52
CA ALA A 194 24.77 15.88 -22.54
C ALA A 194 25.05 16.43 -23.95
N VAL A 195 24.61 15.74 -25.02
CA VAL A 195 24.64 16.24 -26.40
C VAL A 195 23.51 17.26 -26.58
N THR A 196 23.84 18.51 -26.92
CA THR A 196 22.88 19.62 -26.87
C THR A 196 22.09 19.82 -28.16
N ALA A 197 20.92 20.47 -28.11
CA ALA A 197 20.08 20.76 -29.29
C ALA A 197 20.75 21.58 -30.41
N GLY A 198 21.88 22.23 -30.13
CA GLY A 198 22.69 22.93 -31.14
C GLY A 198 23.77 22.07 -31.80
N SER A 199 23.92 20.83 -31.33
CA SER A 199 24.93 19.91 -31.82
C SER A 199 24.65 19.47 -33.25
N ARG A 200 25.72 19.06 -33.93
CA ARG A 200 25.65 18.45 -35.27
C ARG A 200 25.84 16.94 -35.22
N LEU A 201 25.95 16.38 -34.00
CA LEU A 201 26.15 14.96 -33.79
C LEU A 201 24.87 14.21 -34.16
N TYR A 202 25.08 13.10 -34.85
CA TYR A 202 24.14 12.02 -35.06
C TYR A 202 24.66 10.85 -34.24
N VAL A 203 23.97 10.50 -33.16
CA VAL A 203 24.43 9.47 -32.22
C VAL A 203 23.85 8.12 -32.61
N VAL A 204 24.70 7.11 -32.61
CA VAL A 204 24.33 5.72 -32.85
C VAL A 204 24.76 4.92 -31.62
N LEU A 205 23.80 4.36 -30.91
CA LEU A 205 24.02 3.55 -29.71
C LEU A 205 23.69 2.09 -30.02
N TYR A 206 24.61 1.19 -29.74
CA TYR A 206 24.43 -0.25 -29.74
C TYR A 206 24.70 -0.77 -28.34
N GLY A 207 23.70 -1.29 -27.64
CA GLY A 207 23.90 -2.01 -26.37
C GLY A 207 24.67 -3.32 -26.60
N GLU A 208 24.15 -4.15 -27.50
CA GLU A 208 24.64 -5.47 -27.91
C GLU A 208 24.10 -6.66 -27.10
N GLU A 209 24.83 -7.27 -26.17
CA GLU A 209 24.25 -8.30 -25.28
C GLU A 209 24.24 -7.75 -23.84
N GLY A 210 23.20 -8.03 -23.07
CA GLY A 210 23.09 -7.55 -21.69
C GLY A 210 21.83 -6.73 -21.48
N ASP A 211 21.47 -6.46 -20.21
CA ASP A 211 20.36 -5.56 -19.90
C ASP A 211 20.88 -4.11 -19.86
N ASP A 212 20.85 -3.42 -20.99
CA ASP A 212 21.52 -2.12 -21.18
C ASP A 212 20.67 -0.92 -20.76
N ARG A 213 21.35 0.21 -20.49
CA ARG A 213 20.74 1.53 -20.30
C ARG A 213 21.27 2.49 -21.35
N LEU A 214 20.43 2.82 -22.32
CA LEU A 214 20.79 3.66 -23.45
C LEU A 214 20.07 5.00 -23.34
N THR A 215 20.80 6.10 -23.27
CA THR A 215 20.22 7.45 -23.22
C THR A 215 20.60 8.22 -24.48
N GLY A 216 19.59 8.60 -25.27
CA GLY A 216 19.75 9.45 -26.44
C GLY A 216 20.15 10.88 -26.08
N GLY A 217 20.61 11.62 -27.08
CA GLY A 217 20.89 13.04 -26.97
C GLY A 217 19.76 13.88 -27.55
N HIS A 218 20.06 15.16 -27.81
CA HIS A 218 19.26 15.91 -28.80
C HIS A 218 19.75 15.61 -30.22
N GLY A 219 18.83 15.69 -31.18
CA GLY A 219 19.08 15.32 -32.57
C GLY A 219 18.39 14.00 -32.91
N SER A 220 18.33 13.67 -34.19
CA SER A 220 17.84 12.35 -34.62
C SER A 220 18.90 11.30 -34.35
N ASP A 221 18.63 10.35 -33.46
CA ASP A 221 19.54 9.30 -33.07
C ASP A 221 19.13 7.94 -33.63
N PHE A 222 20.05 6.97 -33.60
CA PHE A 222 19.77 5.56 -33.82
C PHE A 222 20.15 4.78 -32.57
N ILE A 223 19.20 4.04 -32.00
CA ILE A 223 19.41 3.29 -30.76
C ILE A 223 19.00 1.84 -31.01
N SER A 224 19.91 0.92 -30.72
CA SER A 224 19.65 -0.52 -30.73
C SER A 224 20.00 -1.08 -29.36
N GLY A 225 19.01 -1.64 -28.66
CA GLY A 225 19.20 -2.35 -27.40
C GLY A 225 20.08 -3.58 -27.61
N GLY A 226 19.51 -4.62 -28.20
CA GLY A 226 20.25 -5.84 -28.51
C GLY A 226 19.59 -7.05 -27.88
N GLU A 227 20.36 -8.05 -27.47
CA GLU A 227 19.85 -9.15 -26.66
C GLU A 227 19.81 -8.74 -25.19
N GLY A 228 18.64 -8.80 -24.55
CA GLY A 228 18.51 -8.39 -23.15
C GLY A 228 17.15 -7.78 -22.88
N ASN A 229 17.01 -7.15 -21.72
CA ASN A 229 15.88 -6.27 -21.43
C ASN A 229 16.42 -4.87 -21.19
N ASP A 230 16.34 -4.06 -22.24
CA ASP A 230 17.01 -2.78 -22.33
C ASP A 230 16.10 -1.65 -21.87
N PHE A 231 16.73 -0.61 -21.33
CA PHE A 231 16.05 0.62 -20.96
C PHE A 231 16.58 1.78 -21.79
N ILE A 232 15.71 2.37 -22.61
CA ILE A 232 16.03 3.45 -23.52
C ILE A 232 15.36 4.74 -23.02
N TYR A 233 16.16 5.77 -22.77
CA TYR A 233 15.69 7.09 -22.33
C TYR A 233 15.93 8.16 -23.39
N LEU A 234 14.89 8.91 -23.72
CA LEU A 234 14.92 9.98 -24.72
C LEU A 234 14.62 11.31 -24.02
N PRO A 235 15.66 12.08 -23.65
CA PRO A 235 15.49 13.40 -23.02
C PRO A 235 15.45 14.56 -24.04
N GLY A 236 15.81 14.29 -25.30
CA GLY A 236 16.09 15.28 -26.32
C GLY A 236 14.90 15.59 -27.23
N GLU A 237 15.15 16.42 -28.24
CA GLU A 237 14.24 16.57 -29.38
C GLU A 237 14.93 15.96 -30.60
N GLY A 238 14.21 15.26 -31.47
CA GLY A 238 14.74 14.69 -32.71
C GLY A 238 13.86 13.59 -33.26
N ASP A 239 13.95 13.29 -34.55
CA ASP A 239 13.26 12.10 -35.10
C ASP A 239 14.15 10.87 -34.88
N ASP A 240 13.88 10.08 -33.85
CA ASP A 240 14.71 8.93 -33.46
C ASP A 240 14.30 7.62 -34.15
N THR A 241 15.26 6.71 -34.31
CA THR A 241 15.02 5.35 -34.81
C THR A 241 15.53 4.33 -33.81
N ILE A 242 14.62 3.53 -33.26
CA ILE A 242 14.88 2.69 -32.10
C ILE A 242 14.52 1.22 -32.40
N ASP A 243 15.36 0.31 -31.96
CA ASP A 243 15.09 -1.13 -31.99
C ASP A 243 15.48 -1.72 -30.63
N GLY A 244 14.52 -2.24 -29.86
CA GLY A 244 14.84 -2.90 -28.58
C GLY A 244 15.65 -4.17 -28.79
N GLY A 245 15.35 -4.91 -29.86
CA GLY A 245 16.00 -6.18 -30.17
C GLY A 245 15.32 -7.37 -29.47
N PRO A 246 16.00 -8.51 -29.33
CA PRO A 246 15.47 -9.65 -28.60
C PRO A 246 15.41 -9.41 -27.08
N GLY A 247 14.21 -9.15 -26.58
CA GLY A 247 13.89 -9.08 -25.15
C GLY A 247 12.43 -9.46 -24.88
N ASP A 248 12.08 -9.64 -23.61
CA ASP A 248 10.67 -9.79 -23.19
C ASP A 248 10.17 -8.53 -22.44
N ALA A 249 11.01 -7.50 -22.34
CA ALA A 249 10.82 -6.42 -21.39
C ALA A 249 11.53 -5.10 -21.75
N ASP A 250 11.85 -4.88 -23.04
CA ASP A 250 12.48 -3.64 -23.49
C ASP A 250 11.55 -2.46 -23.25
N GLU A 251 12.10 -1.36 -22.70
CA GLU A 251 11.35 -0.19 -22.27
C GLU A 251 11.89 1.10 -22.88
N ILE A 252 11.01 1.90 -23.50
CA ILE A 252 11.30 3.29 -23.82
C ILE A 252 10.65 4.20 -22.78
N ARG A 253 11.40 5.20 -22.32
CA ARG A 253 10.90 6.32 -21.51
C ARG A 253 11.14 7.65 -22.21
N GLU A 254 10.08 8.45 -22.32
CA GLU A 254 10.09 9.82 -22.83
C GLU A 254 9.50 10.78 -21.79
N ASP A 255 10.23 11.87 -21.49
CA ASP A 255 9.83 12.88 -20.50
C ASP A 255 9.75 14.26 -21.18
N ARG A 256 8.53 14.74 -21.49
CA ARG A 256 8.33 16.00 -22.24
C ARG A 256 7.13 16.78 -21.72
N ASP A 257 7.32 18.08 -21.52
CA ASP A 257 6.26 19.05 -21.25
C ASP A 257 5.50 19.40 -22.55
N ALA A 258 4.84 18.41 -23.15
CA ALA A 258 4.17 18.51 -24.44
C ALA A 258 3.09 17.44 -24.65
N ASP A 259 2.19 17.69 -25.61
CA ASP A 259 1.26 16.68 -26.11
C ASP A 259 2.02 15.58 -26.86
N MET A 260 1.72 14.32 -26.54
CA MET A 260 2.35 13.13 -27.09
C MET A 260 1.31 12.15 -27.63
N VAL A 261 1.55 11.59 -28.81
CA VAL A 261 0.69 10.55 -29.41
C VAL A 261 1.49 9.28 -29.67
N LEU A 262 1.10 8.19 -29.01
CA LEU A 262 1.71 6.88 -29.14
C LEU A 262 0.88 5.95 -30.03
N THR A 263 1.56 5.31 -30.97
CA THR A 263 1.02 4.27 -31.85
C THR A 263 1.82 2.98 -31.65
N ASP A 264 1.46 1.88 -32.31
CA ASP A 264 2.21 0.61 -32.18
C ASP A 264 3.68 0.65 -32.65
N THR A 265 4.08 1.68 -33.41
CA THR A 265 5.44 1.79 -34.00
C THR A 265 6.01 3.21 -34.03
N ASN A 266 5.28 4.20 -33.52
CA ASN A 266 5.73 5.60 -33.54
C ASN A 266 5.26 6.35 -32.31
N LEU A 267 6.10 7.27 -31.85
CA LEU A 267 5.77 8.34 -30.90
C LEU A 267 5.80 9.68 -31.67
N ILE A 268 4.80 10.53 -31.47
CA ILE A 268 4.67 11.80 -32.19
C ILE A 268 4.54 12.93 -31.18
N ILE A 269 5.44 13.91 -31.27
CA ILE A 269 5.52 15.07 -30.35
C ILE A 269 5.58 16.34 -31.20
N GLY A 270 4.42 16.96 -31.45
CA GLY A 270 4.34 18.10 -32.36
C GLY A 270 4.85 17.76 -33.79
N PRO A 271 5.96 18.34 -34.27
CA PRO A 271 6.55 18.02 -35.58
C PRO A 271 7.46 16.78 -35.58
N GLU A 272 7.84 16.30 -34.40
CA GLU A 272 8.78 15.19 -34.15
C GLU A 272 8.10 13.84 -34.35
N THR A 273 8.81 12.85 -34.88
CA THR A 273 8.31 11.47 -34.99
C THR A 273 9.42 10.47 -34.79
N ASP A 274 9.37 9.79 -33.65
CA ASP A 274 10.23 8.67 -33.33
C ASP A 274 9.61 7.39 -33.85
N THR A 275 10.45 6.50 -34.37
CA THR A 275 10.06 5.20 -34.87
C THR A 275 10.71 4.12 -34.04
N PHE A 276 9.94 3.10 -33.64
CA PHE A 276 10.46 2.02 -32.82
C PHE A 276 9.96 0.63 -33.24
N THR A 277 10.78 -0.38 -32.98
CA THR A 277 10.45 -1.80 -33.17
C THR A 277 10.93 -2.64 -31.99
N ASN A 278 10.30 -3.80 -31.77
CA ASN A 278 10.64 -4.75 -30.71
C ASN A 278 10.72 -4.07 -29.33
N ILE A 279 9.62 -3.45 -28.91
CA ILE A 279 9.49 -2.77 -27.62
C ILE A 279 8.25 -3.31 -26.91
N GLU A 280 8.41 -3.82 -25.70
CA GLU A 280 7.33 -4.40 -24.90
C GLU A 280 6.72 -3.38 -23.93
N ARG A 281 7.47 -2.34 -23.55
CA ARG A 281 7.03 -1.32 -22.58
C ARG A 281 7.29 0.11 -23.03
N PHE A 282 6.38 1.01 -22.69
CA PHE A 282 6.53 2.44 -22.92
C PHE A 282 6.10 3.24 -21.70
N THR A 283 6.90 4.22 -21.30
CA THR A 283 6.58 5.19 -20.26
C THR A 283 6.60 6.60 -20.87
N LEU A 284 5.45 7.28 -20.85
CA LEU A 284 5.34 8.68 -21.24
C LEU A 284 5.10 9.54 -20.01
N VAL A 285 5.88 10.61 -19.87
CA VAL A 285 5.78 11.54 -18.75
C VAL A 285 5.59 12.95 -19.26
N GLY A 286 4.49 13.59 -18.86
CA GLY A 286 4.24 15.00 -19.07
C GLY A 286 5.16 15.90 -18.25
N GLY A 287 4.89 17.19 -18.29
CA GLY A 287 5.68 18.23 -17.65
C GLY A 287 4.88 19.03 -16.63
N ALA A 288 5.00 20.35 -16.68
CA ALA A 288 4.37 21.25 -15.73
C ALA A 288 3.15 21.98 -16.31
N SER A 289 2.84 21.72 -17.57
CA SER A 289 1.70 22.27 -18.28
C SER A 289 0.71 21.17 -18.62
N ASP A 290 -0.54 21.57 -18.85
CA ASP A 290 -1.61 20.68 -19.31
C ASP A 290 -1.15 19.90 -20.57
N ASN A 291 -0.97 18.59 -20.43
CA ASN A 291 -0.48 17.72 -21.49
C ASN A 291 -1.52 16.68 -21.88
N ARG A 292 -1.60 16.41 -23.19
CA ARG A 292 -2.38 15.30 -23.73
C ARG A 292 -1.47 14.12 -24.06
N LEU A 293 -1.59 13.04 -23.29
CA LEU A 293 -0.91 11.76 -23.54
C LEU A 293 -1.89 10.77 -24.19
N ASP A 294 -1.77 10.58 -25.50
CA ASP A 294 -2.73 9.83 -26.31
C ASP A 294 -2.13 8.53 -26.87
N ALA A 295 -2.43 7.40 -26.24
CA ALA A 295 -2.06 6.06 -26.67
C ALA A 295 -3.22 5.29 -27.32
N THR A 296 -4.28 5.98 -27.77
CA THR A 296 -5.52 5.35 -28.28
C THR A 296 -5.31 4.48 -29.52
N GLN A 297 -4.20 4.67 -30.24
CA GLN A 297 -3.85 3.94 -31.45
C GLN A 297 -2.97 2.71 -31.21
N THR A 298 -2.68 2.38 -29.95
CA THR A 298 -1.94 1.16 -29.62
C THR A 298 -2.89 -0.04 -29.53
N THR A 299 -2.53 -1.12 -30.22
CA THR A 299 -3.34 -2.34 -30.34
C THR A 299 -2.64 -3.57 -29.78
N GLY A 300 -1.33 -3.47 -29.48
CA GLY A 300 -0.52 -4.55 -28.95
C GLY A 300 -0.15 -5.61 -29.99
N THR A 301 -0.29 -5.29 -31.27
CA THR A 301 0.01 -6.22 -32.38
C THR A 301 1.50 -6.34 -32.69
N THR A 302 2.34 -5.48 -32.09
CA THR A 302 3.79 -5.40 -32.32
C THR A 302 4.64 -5.97 -31.18
N GLY A 303 4.03 -6.51 -30.12
CA GLY A 303 4.73 -6.94 -28.89
C GLY A 303 4.52 -5.97 -27.72
N LEU A 304 4.17 -4.71 -28.01
CA LEU A 304 3.89 -3.67 -27.01
C LEU A 304 2.72 -4.09 -26.09
N ALA A 305 3.01 -4.30 -24.81
CA ALA A 305 2.07 -4.89 -23.87
C ALA A 305 1.78 -4.02 -22.64
N ASN A 306 2.74 -3.20 -22.21
CA ASN A 306 2.62 -2.39 -21.00
C ASN A 306 2.89 -0.91 -21.31
N ILE A 307 1.94 -0.03 -21.02
CA ILE A 307 2.12 1.41 -21.21
C ILE A 307 1.82 2.14 -19.91
N HIS A 308 2.73 3.04 -19.52
CA HIS A 308 2.55 3.95 -18.41
C HIS A 308 2.37 5.37 -18.95
N LEU A 309 1.27 6.03 -18.59
CA LEU A 309 1.02 7.44 -18.88
C LEU A 309 1.02 8.21 -17.55
N LEU A 310 1.91 9.19 -17.43
CA LEU A 310 2.12 9.99 -16.22
C LEU A 310 1.93 11.48 -16.60
N GLY A 311 0.89 12.14 -16.10
CA GLY A 311 0.59 13.55 -16.42
C GLY A 311 1.60 14.54 -15.82
N ALA A 312 1.93 14.34 -14.54
CA ALA A 312 2.81 15.19 -13.72
C ALA A 312 2.08 16.42 -13.12
N ASP A 313 2.47 17.67 -13.43
CA ASP A 313 1.70 18.84 -12.98
C ASP A 313 0.91 19.43 -14.16
N GLY A 314 -0.30 19.91 -13.93
CA GLY A 314 -1.16 20.49 -14.98
C GLY A 314 -2.51 19.76 -15.04
N ASP A 315 -3.48 20.34 -15.75
CA ASP A 315 -4.75 19.65 -15.99
C ASP A 315 -4.58 18.72 -17.20
N ASP A 316 -4.14 17.48 -16.97
CA ASP A 316 -3.70 16.56 -18.01
C ASP A 316 -4.85 15.75 -18.64
N THR A 317 -4.61 15.22 -19.84
CA THR A 317 -5.52 14.31 -20.54
C THR A 317 -4.80 13.03 -20.92
N LEU A 318 -5.08 11.94 -20.22
CA LEU A 318 -4.48 10.62 -20.42
C LEU A 318 -5.48 9.70 -21.12
N LEU A 319 -5.12 9.19 -22.30
CA LEU A 319 -5.99 8.31 -23.09
C LEU A 319 -5.29 7.01 -23.45
N ALA A 320 -5.79 5.91 -22.87
CA ALA A 320 -5.33 4.58 -23.19
C ALA A 320 -5.99 4.00 -24.45
N GLY A 321 -5.25 3.13 -25.12
CA GLY A 321 -5.69 2.33 -26.27
C GLY A 321 -6.19 0.95 -25.86
N SER A 322 -5.70 -0.08 -26.57
CA SER A 322 -6.18 -1.46 -26.46
C SER A 322 -5.08 -2.48 -26.16
N VAL A 323 -3.88 -2.05 -25.77
CA VAL A 323 -2.84 -2.99 -25.26
C VAL A 323 -3.28 -3.63 -23.94
N VAL A 324 -2.54 -4.64 -23.50
CA VAL A 324 -2.94 -5.50 -22.38
C VAL A 324 -2.98 -4.73 -21.05
N PHE A 325 -1.95 -3.95 -20.74
CA PHE A 325 -1.83 -3.25 -19.45
C PHE A 325 -1.58 -1.76 -19.62
N TYR A 326 -2.36 -0.97 -18.89
CA TYR A 326 -2.11 0.46 -18.69
C TYR A 326 -1.93 0.79 -17.22
N ARG A 327 -0.94 1.63 -16.92
CA ARG A 327 -0.87 2.39 -15.67
C ARG A 327 -1.06 3.86 -16.00
N LEU A 328 -2.01 4.49 -15.33
CA LEU A 328 -2.39 5.88 -15.53
C LEU A 328 -2.22 6.61 -14.21
N VAL A 329 -1.48 7.71 -14.23
CA VAL A 329 -1.29 8.60 -13.07
C VAL A 329 -1.49 10.02 -13.58
N GLY A 330 -2.52 10.70 -13.07
CA GLY A 330 -2.79 12.09 -13.41
C GLY A 330 -1.70 12.99 -12.84
N GLY A 331 -1.61 13.03 -11.50
CA GLY A 331 -0.61 13.81 -10.78
C GLY A 331 -1.24 15.00 -10.06
N PHE A 332 -0.64 16.18 -10.20
CA PHE A 332 -1.19 17.43 -9.66
C PHE A 332 -1.99 18.16 -10.72
N GLY A 333 -3.26 18.40 -10.45
CA GLY A 333 -4.12 19.10 -11.40
C GLY A 333 -5.52 18.55 -11.33
N SER A 334 -6.37 18.93 -12.26
CA SER A 334 -7.69 18.31 -12.46
C SER A 334 -7.67 17.56 -13.78
N ASP A 335 -7.37 16.27 -13.70
CA ASP A 335 -7.03 15.44 -14.86
C ASP A 335 -8.26 14.78 -15.49
N PHE A 336 -8.14 14.43 -16.77
CA PHE A 336 -9.06 13.56 -17.48
C PHE A 336 -8.37 12.27 -17.90
N ILE A 337 -8.87 11.13 -17.40
CA ILE A 337 -8.23 9.83 -17.57
C ILE A 337 -9.20 8.82 -18.21
N ASP A 338 -8.86 8.30 -19.38
CA ASP A 338 -9.64 7.27 -20.08
C ASP A 338 -8.82 5.99 -20.21
N GLY A 339 -9.23 4.91 -19.54
CA GLY A 339 -8.59 3.58 -19.64
C GLY A 339 -8.84 2.87 -20.98
N GLY A 340 -9.69 3.42 -21.83
CA GLY A 340 -9.88 2.94 -23.19
C GLY A 340 -10.52 1.56 -23.26
N ALA A 341 -9.97 0.69 -24.12
CA ALA A 341 -10.50 -0.66 -24.35
C ALA A 341 -9.54 -1.75 -23.84
N SER A 342 -8.53 -1.38 -23.06
CA SER A 342 -7.63 -2.31 -22.41
C SER A 342 -8.41 -3.17 -21.40
N PRO A 343 -8.06 -4.47 -21.26
CA PRO A 343 -8.66 -5.32 -20.24
C PRO A 343 -8.10 -5.07 -18.82
N PHE A 344 -7.00 -4.32 -18.68
CA PHE A 344 -6.33 -4.06 -17.41
C PHE A 344 -5.77 -2.63 -17.33
N SER A 345 -6.67 -1.66 -17.18
CA SER A 345 -6.37 -0.25 -16.98
C SER A 345 -6.34 0.07 -15.49
N THR A 346 -5.18 0.43 -14.97
CA THR A 346 -5.01 0.80 -13.56
C THR A 346 -4.79 2.30 -13.43
N LEU A 347 -5.71 3.00 -12.75
CA LEU A 347 -5.47 4.34 -12.23
C LEU A 347 -4.76 4.22 -10.88
N ARG A 348 -3.62 4.90 -10.72
CA ARG A 348 -2.92 4.98 -9.45
C ARG A 348 -2.72 6.44 -9.08
N GLU A 349 -3.00 6.76 -7.83
CA GLU A 349 -2.71 8.07 -7.26
C GLU A 349 -1.96 7.90 -5.94
N GLU A 350 -0.95 8.75 -5.71
CA GLU A 350 -0.06 8.68 -4.54
C GLU A 350 0.16 10.09 -3.96
N ARG A 351 -0.53 10.37 -2.85
CA ARG A 351 -0.56 11.70 -2.24
C ARG A 351 -0.61 11.61 -0.72
N ASP A 352 0.21 12.42 -0.05
CA ASP A 352 0.07 12.68 1.39
C ASP A 352 -1.06 13.69 1.64
N ALA A 353 -2.29 13.28 1.34
CA ALA A 353 -3.49 14.09 1.43
C ALA A 353 -4.76 13.25 1.56
N ASP A 354 -5.85 13.88 2.00
CA ASP A 354 -7.18 13.30 1.95
C ASP A 354 -7.64 13.13 0.49
N MET A 355 -8.15 11.94 0.17
CA MET A 355 -8.62 11.55 -1.15
C MET A 355 -10.04 11.01 -1.07
N VAL A 356 -10.93 11.56 -1.91
CA VAL A 356 -12.34 11.13 -1.98
C VAL A 356 -12.65 10.60 -3.37
N LEU A 357 -13.01 9.33 -3.45
CA LEU A 357 -13.29 8.61 -4.69
C LEU A 357 -14.80 8.38 -4.88
N THR A 358 -15.27 8.62 -6.10
CA THR A 358 -16.60 8.24 -6.58
C THR A 358 -16.46 7.36 -7.83
N ASP A 359 -17.57 6.91 -8.41
CA ASP A 359 -17.56 6.11 -9.64
C ASP A 359 -16.84 6.75 -10.84
N THR A 360 -16.70 8.09 -10.85
CA THR A 360 -16.14 8.81 -12.00
C THR A 360 -15.18 9.94 -11.63
N THR A 361 -14.93 10.17 -10.34
CA THR A 361 -14.10 11.30 -9.90
C THR A 361 -13.21 10.94 -8.71
N LEU A 362 -12.01 11.49 -8.69
CA LEU A 362 -11.12 11.53 -7.53
C LEU A 362 -10.95 12.99 -7.11
N THR A 363 -11.14 13.31 -5.83
CA THR A 363 -11.01 14.68 -5.32
C THR A 363 -9.94 14.75 -4.26
N ILE A 364 -9.00 15.69 -4.45
CA ILE A 364 -7.85 15.91 -3.56
C ILE A 364 -7.78 17.40 -3.25
N ALA A 365 -8.22 17.79 -2.06
CA ALA A 365 -8.44 19.19 -1.71
C ALA A 365 -9.32 19.97 -2.72
N ALA A 366 -8.72 20.76 -3.62
CA ALA A 366 -9.44 21.52 -4.66
C ALA A 366 -9.33 20.91 -6.07
N GLU A 367 -8.43 19.93 -6.23
CA GLU A 367 -8.19 19.16 -7.45
C GLU A 367 -9.31 18.13 -7.63
N VAL A 368 -9.82 17.99 -8.87
CA VAL A 368 -10.86 17.01 -9.20
C VAL A 368 -10.52 16.33 -10.52
N ASP A 369 -10.03 15.10 -10.41
CA ASP A 369 -9.78 14.26 -11.56
C ASP A 369 -11.07 13.56 -11.96
N THR A 370 -11.22 13.34 -13.26
CA THR A 370 -12.33 12.63 -13.85
C THR A 370 -11.81 11.43 -14.63
N PHE A 371 -12.48 10.30 -14.51
CA PHE A 371 -12.03 9.09 -15.19
C PHE A 371 -13.17 8.22 -15.72
N VAL A 372 -12.85 7.45 -16.75
CA VAL A 372 -13.74 6.48 -17.40
C VAL A 372 -12.95 5.24 -17.82
N ASN A 373 -13.65 4.10 -17.98
CA ASN A 373 -13.07 2.85 -18.47
C ASN A 373 -11.86 2.34 -17.67
N ILE A 374 -11.87 2.55 -16.35
CA ILE A 374 -10.81 2.08 -15.46
C ILE A 374 -11.20 0.74 -14.87
N ASP A 375 -10.27 -0.22 -14.91
CA ASP A 375 -10.48 -1.57 -14.37
C ASP A 375 -10.01 -1.67 -12.92
N SER A 376 -9.00 -0.92 -12.50
CA SER A 376 -8.52 -0.94 -11.12
C SER A 376 -8.05 0.42 -10.65
N ILE A 377 -8.31 0.73 -9.39
CA ILE A 377 -7.89 1.99 -8.77
C ILE A 377 -7.04 1.68 -7.53
N GLY A 378 -5.87 2.30 -7.44
CA GLY A 378 -5.03 2.30 -6.25
C GLY A 378 -4.85 3.71 -5.70
N LEU A 379 -5.30 3.95 -4.47
CA LEU A 379 -5.06 5.19 -3.75
C LEU A 379 -4.04 4.93 -2.64
N LEU A 380 -2.92 5.66 -2.68
CA LEU A 380 -1.82 5.52 -1.73
C LEU A 380 -1.63 6.83 -0.97
N GLY A 381 -1.82 6.78 0.34
CA GLY A 381 -1.47 7.84 1.28
C GLY A 381 0.04 8.03 1.41
N GLY A 382 0.41 9.02 2.23
CA GLY A 382 1.79 9.41 2.50
C GLY A 382 2.21 9.14 3.94
N THR A 383 2.90 10.10 4.54
CA THR A 383 3.43 9.93 5.91
C THR A 383 2.60 10.64 6.98
N GLY A 384 1.63 11.44 6.56
CA GLY A 384 0.66 12.08 7.42
C GLY A 384 -0.63 11.27 7.50
N ASN A 385 -1.45 11.60 8.47
CA ASN A 385 -2.78 11.01 8.61
C ASN A 385 -3.66 11.41 7.41
N ASN A 386 -4.10 10.44 6.64
CA ASN A 386 -4.90 10.63 5.44
C ASN A 386 -6.28 9.99 5.58
N VAL A 387 -7.29 10.63 4.99
CA VAL A 387 -8.61 10.04 4.79
C VAL A 387 -8.72 9.55 3.36
N LEU A 388 -8.77 8.23 3.17
CA LEU A 388 -9.01 7.59 1.87
C LEU A 388 -10.45 7.10 1.82
N ASP A 389 -11.35 7.91 1.24
CA ASP A 389 -12.80 7.64 1.23
C ASP A 389 -13.31 7.25 -0.16
N ALA A 390 -13.50 5.96 -0.38
CA ALA A 390 -14.12 5.38 -1.56
C ALA A 390 -15.57 4.93 -1.33
N SER A 391 -16.23 5.41 -0.27
CA SER A 391 -17.57 4.96 0.09
C SER A 391 -18.68 5.24 -0.89
N GLN A 392 -18.46 6.16 -1.83
CA GLN A 392 -19.42 6.48 -2.87
C GLN A 392 -19.21 5.63 -4.13
N VAL A 393 -18.21 4.74 -4.13
CA VAL A 393 -17.99 3.78 -5.21
C VAL A 393 -19.04 2.68 -5.11
N THR A 394 -19.83 2.56 -6.17
CA THR A 394 -20.86 1.55 -6.33
C THR A 394 -20.32 0.35 -7.12
N PRO A 395 -20.97 -0.83 -7.08
CA PRO A 395 -20.58 -1.94 -7.94
C PRO A 395 -20.94 -1.61 -9.39
N VAL A 396 -20.05 -0.87 -10.05
CA VAL A 396 -20.16 -0.53 -11.46
C VAL A 396 -19.60 -1.70 -12.26
N SER A 397 -20.36 -2.15 -13.26
CA SER A 397 -19.92 -3.18 -14.20
C SER A 397 -18.65 -2.72 -14.93
N GLY A 398 -17.47 -3.15 -14.48
CA GLY A 398 -16.19 -2.81 -15.10
C GLY A 398 -15.01 -2.72 -14.12
N PHE A 399 -15.23 -2.39 -12.84
CA PHE A 399 -14.14 -2.37 -11.86
C PHE A 399 -13.79 -3.80 -11.39
N LEU A 400 -12.54 -4.17 -11.59
CA LEU A 400 -11.94 -5.44 -11.16
C LEU A 400 -11.47 -5.40 -9.70
N SER A 401 -10.92 -4.28 -9.23
CA SER A 401 -10.43 -4.14 -7.84
C SER A 401 -10.20 -2.69 -7.40
N LEU A 402 -10.29 -2.46 -6.09
CA LEU A 402 -9.91 -1.21 -5.43
C LEU A 402 -8.87 -1.49 -4.33
N LEU A 403 -7.79 -0.72 -4.31
CA LEU A 403 -6.76 -0.75 -3.27
C LEU A 403 -6.70 0.61 -2.57
N LEU A 404 -6.86 0.61 -1.24
CA LEU A 404 -6.63 1.77 -0.38
C LEU A 404 -5.45 1.46 0.55
N PHE A 405 -4.38 2.25 0.48
CA PHE A 405 -3.18 2.06 1.28
C PHE A 405 -2.82 3.35 2.03
N GLY A 406 -2.87 3.36 3.36
CA GLY A 406 -2.61 4.54 4.19
C GLY A 406 -1.13 4.95 4.27
N ALA A 407 -0.24 3.95 4.34
CA ALA A 407 1.21 4.08 4.53
C ALA A 407 1.62 4.38 5.99
N ASP A 408 2.17 5.55 6.31
CA ASP A 408 2.52 5.92 7.69
C ASP A 408 1.54 6.98 8.19
N GLY A 409 1.08 6.88 9.44
CA GLY A 409 0.10 7.83 9.99
C GLY A 409 -1.05 7.11 10.68
N ASP A 410 -1.89 7.85 11.40
CA ASP A 410 -3.18 7.30 11.86
C ASP A 410 -4.22 7.58 10.77
N ASP A 411 -4.39 6.67 9.82
CA ASP A 411 -5.19 6.87 8.61
C ASP A 411 -6.66 6.47 8.80
N THR A 412 -7.53 6.96 7.94
CA THR A 412 -8.94 6.52 7.86
C THR A 412 -9.25 6.02 6.47
N LEU A 413 -9.50 4.72 6.34
CA LEU A 413 -9.79 4.05 5.08
C LEU A 413 -11.26 3.64 5.06
N ALA A 414 -11.97 4.01 3.99
CA ALA A 414 -13.35 3.63 3.76
C ALA A 414 -13.52 3.03 2.37
N GLY A 415 -13.82 1.73 2.33
CA GLY A 415 -14.14 1.01 1.09
C GLY A 415 -15.49 1.44 0.50
N GLY A 416 -15.70 1.06 -0.75
CA GLY A 416 -16.96 1.23 -1.47
C GLY A 416 -17.92 0.06 -1.24
N SER A 417 -18.78 -0.16 -2.22
CA SER A 417 -19.67 -1.32 -2.31
C SER A 417 -19.31 -2.23 -3.50
N SER A 418 -18.04 -2.21 -3.91
CA SER A 418 -17.54 -3.02 -5.04
C SER A 418 -17.32 -4.48 -4.61
N GLU A 419 -16.98 -5.38 -5.53
CA GLU A 419 -16.96 -6.82 -5.21
C GLU A 419 -15.70 -7.28 -4.45
N PHE A 420 -14.60 -6.52 -4.50
CA PHE A 420 -13.35 -6.85 -3.82
C PHE A 420 -12.44 -5.63 -3.61
N GLU A 421 -12.32 -5.24 -2.34
CA GLU A 421 -11.45 -4.16 -1.89
C GLU A 421 -10.32 -4.70 -1.00
N ILE A 422 -9.12 -4.14 -1.16
CA ILE A 422 -8.01 -4.32 -0.22
C ILE A 422 -7.80 -2.99 0.51
N LEU A 423 -7.92 -3.03 1.83
CA LEU A 423 -7.65 -1.90 2.70
C LEU A 423 -6.42 -2.23 3.56
N GLN A 424 -5.41 -1.38 3.52
CA GLN A 424 -4.19 -1.56 4.29
C GLN A 424 -3.80 -0.23 4.92
N GLY A 425 -3.80 -0.18 6.25
CA GLY A 425 -3.49 1.04 7.01
C GLY A 425 -2.01 1.35 6.95
N GLY A 426 -1.19 0.42 7.48
CA GLY A 426 0.26 0.54 7.47
C GLY A 426 0.78 0.83 8.87
N LEU A 427 1.70 1.79 9.02
CA LEU A 427 2.22 2.15 10.34
C LEU A 427 1.36 3.21 11.01
N GLY A 428 0.63 2.82 12.05
CA GLY A 428 -0.08 3.74 12.92
C GLY A 428 -1.28 3.10 13.59
N ASN A 429 -2.20 3.91 14.07
CA ASN A 429 -3.50 3.48 14.58
C ASN A 429 -4.59 3.82 13.57
N ASP A 430 -4.82 2.91 12.65
CA ASP A 430 -5.68 3.16 11.50
C ASP A 430 -7.16 2.88 11.81
N ARG A 431 -8.05 3.56 11.08
CA ARG A 431 -9.49 3.40 11.18
C ARG A 431 -10.05 2.87 9.86
N TYR A 432 -10.69 1.71 9.91
CA TYR A 432 -11.38 1.11 8.78
C TYR A 432 -12.89 1.35 8.93
N ALA A 433 -13.44 2.26 8.15
CA ALA A 433 -14.83 2.70 8.26
C ALA A 433 -15.72 1.98 7.24
N PHE A 434 -16.66 1.19 7.75
CA PHE A 434 -17.61 0.40 6.97
C PHE A 434 -18.96 1.13 6.82
N ARG A 435 -19.61 0.91 5.68
CA ARG A 435 -20.93 1.46 5.32
C ARG A 435 -21.77 0.39 4.62
N ASP A 436 -23.10 0.52 4.63
CA ASP A 436 -24.02 -0.49 4.08
C ASP A 436 -23.60 -0.98 2.67
N GLY A 437 -23.53 -2.31 2.49
CA GLY A 437 -23.20 -2.93 1.21
C GLY A 437 -21.70 -3.07 0.94
N TRP A 438 -20.87 -3.19 1.98
CA TRP A 438 -19.40 -3.31 1.90
C TRP A 438 -18.89 -4.63 1.30
N ALA A 439 -19.79 -5.54 0.88
CA ALA A 439 -19.46 -6.75 0.14
C ALA A 439 -18.34 -7.61 0.79
N LEU A 440 -17.20 -7.79 0.10
CA LEU A 440 -16.07 -8.62 0.52
C LEU A 440 -14.78 -7.81 0.67
N ASP A 441 -14.72 -6.99 1.71
CA ASP A 441 -13.51 -6.26 2.08
C ASP A 441 -12.43 -7.18 2.70
N HIS A 442 -11.18 -7.02 2.26
CA HIS A 442 -10.01 -7.62 2.90
C HIS A 442 -9.15 -6.54 3.54
N ILE A 443 -9.10 -6.53 4.87
CA ILE A 443 -8.15 -5.70 5.62
C ILE A 443 -6.85 -6.48 5.79
N GLN A 444 -5.77 -5.99 5.19
CA GLN A 444 -4.42 -6.56 5.29
C GLN A 444 -3.51 -5.56 5.99
N ASP A 445 -3.42 -5.64 7.32
CA ASP A 445 -2.58 -4.73 8.09
C ASP A 445 -1.70 -5.51 9.09
N PRO A 446 -0.55 -6.03 8.62
CA PRO A 446 0.34 -6.86 9.43
C PRO A 446 1.16 -6.06 10.45
N ASP A 447 1.31 -4.75 10.24
CA ASP A 447 2.23 -3.90 11.00
C ASP A 447 1.52 -2.86 11.90
N GLY A 448 0.21 -2.65 11.70
CA GLY A 448 -0.61 -1.66 12.41
C GLY A 448 -1.40 -2.17 13.62
N SER A 449 -1.86 -1.20 14.41
CA SER A 449 -2.97 -1.33 15.38
C SER A 449 -4.17 -0.60 14.78
N GLY A 450 -5.41 -0.92 15.14
CA GLY A 450 -6.51 -0.31 14.41
C GLY A 450 -7.89 -0.40 15.02
N VAL A 451 -8.79 0.41 14.47
CA VAL A 451 -10.21 0.48 14.79
C VAL A 451 -11.00 0.00 13.59
N LEU A 452 -11.74 -1.09 13.78
CA LEU A 452 -12.80 -1.49 12.85
C LEU A 452 -14.06 -0.73 13.23
N ASP A 453 -14.46 0.22 12.39
CA ASP A 453 -15.57 1.13 12.64
C ASP A 453 -16.81 0.76 11.82
N PHE A 454 -17.74 0.11 12.48
CA PHE A 454 -19.06 -0.26 11.99
C PHE A 454 -20.15 0.67 12.52
N SER A 455 -19.80 1.77 13.21
CA SER A 455 -20.77 2.64 13.90
C SER A 455 -21.81 3.32 12.99
N SER A 456 -21.56 3.34 11.68
CA SER A 456 -22.50 3.85 10.69
C SER A 456 -23.62 2.86 10.33
N LEU A 457 -23.42 1.58 10.64
CA LEU A 457 -24.33 0.50 10.30
C LEU A 457 -25.49 0.40 11.29
N SER A 458 -26.62 -0.05 10.77
CA SER A 458 -27.85 -0.22 11.56
C SER A 458 -28.37 -1.65 11.55
N VAL A 459 -27.63 -2.56 10.92
CA VAL A 459 -27.92 -3.99 10.85
C VAL A 459 -27.19 -4.73 11.97
N PRO A 460 -27.77 -5.79 12.56
CA PRO A 460 -27.05 -6.62 13.52
C PRO A 460 -25.85 -7.31 12.89
N LEU A 461 -24.70 -7.22 13.54
CA LEU A 461 -23.45 -7.84 13.11
C LEU A 461 -23.06 -8.99 14.01
N THR A 462 -22.36 -9.95 13.40
CA THR A 462 -21.74 -11.06 14.11
C THR A 462 -20.24 -11.06 13.85
N PHE A 463 -19.47 -11.02 14.94
CA PHE A 463 -18.02 -11.01 14.94
C PHE A 463 -17.47 -12.35 15.43
N ILE A 464 -16.77 -13.06 14.54
CA ILE A 464 -16.24 -14.40 14.81
C ILE A 464 -14.72 -14.39 14.60
N PRO A 465 -13.90 -14.59 15.63
CA PRO A 465 -12.47 -14.79 15.46
C PRO A 465 -12.17 -16.22 14.96
N ASP A 466 -11.18 -16.35 14.09
CA ASP A 466 -10.66 -17.65 13.62
C ASP A 466 -9.94 -18.42 14.74
N ILE A 467 -9.93 -19.76 14.61
CA ILE A 467 -9.28 -20.72 15.51
C ILE A 467 -7.77 -20.52 15.61
N TYR A 468 -7.11 -19.95 14.59
CA TYR A 468 -5.68 -19.65 14.60
C TYR A 468 -5.35 -18.20 15.02
N GLY A 469 -6.37 -17.37 15.26
CA GLY A 469 -6.23 -16.08 15.94
C GLY A 469 -5.78 -14.91 15.09
N VAL A 470 -5.89 -15.00 13.77
CA VAL A 470 -5.40 -13.99 12.81
C VAL A 470 -6.55 -13.26 12.10
N THR A 471 -7.74 -13.88 12.04
CA THR A 471 -8.85 -13.38 11.23
C THR A 471 -10.09 -13.07 12.07
N LEU A 472 -10.66 -11.86 11.91
CA LEU A 472 -12.01 -11.54 12.37
C LEU A 472 -12.96 -11.55 11.18
N TYR A 473 -14.06 -12.30 11.30
CA TYR A 473 -15.18 -12.26 10.37
C TYR A 473 -16.27 -11.36 10.93
N ALA A 474 -16.58 -10.27 10.24
CA ALA A 474 -17.79 -9.47 10.50
C ALA A 474 -18.80 -9.75 9.39
N THR A 475 -20.03 -10.11 9.74
CA THR A 475 -21.09 -10.37 8.74
C THR A 475 -22.45 -9.93 9.23
N ASP A 476 -23.25 -9.39 8.31
CA ASP A 476 -24.69 -9.18 8.46
C ASP A 476 -25.53 -10.35 7.88
N GLY A 477 -24.84 -11.39 7.38
CA GLY A 477 -25.41 -12.55 6.68
C GLY A 477 -25.35 -12.46 5.14
N LEU A 478 -24.99 -11.30 4.57
CA LEU A 478 -24.80 -11.08 3.14
C LEU A 478 -23.34 -10.67 2.83
N ASP A 479 -22.79 -9.74 3.61
CA ASP A 479 -21.45 -9.18 3.44
C ASP A 479 -20.46 -9.82 4.44
N GLN A 480 -19.16 -9.86 4.09
CA GLN A 480 -18.10 -10.41 4.95
C GLN A 480 -16.84 -9.54 4.89
N ALA A 481 -16.42 -9.00 6.02
CA ALA A 481 -15.09 -8.40 6.16
C ALA A 481 -14.10 -9.45 6.69
N LEU A 482 -12.96 -9.59 6.02
CA LEU A 482 -11.84 -10.44 6.44
C LEU A 482 -10.72 -9.56 6.99
N VAL A 483 -10.49 -9.60 8.30
CA VAL A 483 -9.44 -8.79 8.92
C VAL A 483 -8.23 -9.64 9.25
N ASN A 484 -7.16 -9.54 8.47
CA ASN A 484 -5.86 -10.12 8.77
C ASN A 484 -4.98 -9.06 9.46
N GLY A 485 -5.34 -8.76 10.70
CA GLY A 485 -4.58 -7.84 11.54
C GLY A 485 -3.38 -8.56 12.13
N GLY A 486 -2.21 -7.92 12.08
CA GLY A 486 -0.99 -8.43 12.72
C GLY A 486 -1.10 -8.52 14.25
N SER A 487 0.04 -8.53 14.94
CA SER A 487 0.06 -8.63 16.42
C SER A 487 -0.33 -7.35 17.18
N GLY A 488 -0.80 -6.31 16.49
CA GLY A 488 -1.18 -5.01 17.06
C GLY A 488 -2.45 -5.03 17.91
N ASP A 489 -2.74 -3.91 18.58
CA ASP A 489 -3.93 -3.73 19.42
C ASP A 489 -5.13 -3.34 18.54
N TRP A 490 -6.12 -4.24 18.42
CA TRP A 490 -7.32 -4.02 17.61
C TRP A 490 -8.53 -3.66 18.45
N SER A 491 -9.43 -2.83 17.92
CA SER A 491 -10.72 -2.55 18.55
C SER A 491 -11.88 -2.53 17.55
N ILE A 492 -13.04 -2.99 18.00
CA ILE A 492 -14.32 -2.90 17.28
C ILE A 492 -15.14 -1.75 17.87
N LEU A 493 -15.62 -0.86 17.01
CA LEU A 493 -16.61 0.14 17.32
C LEU A 493 -17.85 -0.09 16.47
N ASP A 494 -18.96 -0.44 17.11
CA ASP A 494 -20.20 -0.78 16.40
C ASP A 494 -21.33 0.25 16.63
N GLY A 495 -22.42 0.07 15.89
CA GLY A 495 -23.63 0.87 15.88
C GLY A 495 -24.57 0.58 17.06
N ALA A 496 -25.85 0.88 16.87
CA ALA A 496 -26.89 0.72 17.90
C ALA A 496 -27.75 -0.55 17.71
N ALA A 497 -27.34 -1.44 16.81
CA ALA A 497 -28.02 -2.71 16.57
C ALA A 497 -27.77 -3.66 17.76
N SER A 498 -28.13 -4.94 17.60
CA SER A 498 -27.91 -5.93 18.66
C SER A 498 -26.83 -6.89 18.19
N ASP A 499 -25.60 -6.56 18.51
CA ASP A 499 -24.43 -7.15 17.88
C ASP A 499 -23.86 -8.27 18.75
N SER A 500 -23.15 -9.22 18.11
CA SER A 500 -22.67 -10.45 18.76
C SER A 500 -21.18 -10.64 18.55
N LEU A 501 -20.41 -10.74 19.65
CA LEU A 501 -18.98 -11.07 19.62
C LEU A 501 -18.72 -12.44 20.22
N TYR A 502 -18.05 -13.27 19.44
CA TYR A 502 -17.63 -14.61 19.84
C TYR A 502 -16.19 -14.61 20.35
N GLY A 503 -15.93 -15.43 21.37
CA GLY A 503 -14.60 -15.76 21.85
C GLY A 503 -13.85 -16.66 20.87
N LYS A 504 -12.55 -16.87 21.13
CA LYS A 504 -11.77 -17.89 20.44
C LYS A 504 -12.12 -19.27 21.01
N ASP A 505 -11.91 -20.35 20.25
CA ASP A 505 -12.12 -21.74 20.71
C ASP A 505 -11.02 -22.21 21.69
N ARG A 506 -10.86 -21.47 22.79
CA ARG A 506 -9.91 -21.66 23.91
C ARG A 506 -10.42 -20.86 25.10
N ALA A 507 -9.87 -21.10 26.28
CA ALA A 507 -10.20 -20.28 27.45
C ALA A 507 -9.96 -18.78 27.19
N ASN A 508 -11.02 -17.96 27.26
CA ASN A 508 -10.93 -16.51 27.15
C ASN A 508 -11.16 -15.84 28.49
N THR A 509 -10.56 -14.66 28.65
CA THR A 509 -10.93 -13.74 29.73
C THR A 509 -11.51 -12.48 29.11
N TRP A 510 -12.80 -12.28 29.33
CA TRP A 510 -13.55 -11.09 28.97
C TRP A 510 -13.47 -10.09 30.12
N LYS A 511 -12.96 -8.90 29.86
CA LYS A 511 -12.99 -7.79 30.82
C LYS A 511 -14.04 -6.80 30.36
N ILE A 512 -15.20 -6.80 31.01
CA ILE A 512 -16.30 -5.88 30.72
C ILE A 512 -16.05 -4.61 31.53
N THR A 513 -15.57 -3.56 30.85
CA THR A 513 -15.08 -2.32 31.49
C THR A 513 -16.13 -1.22 31.52
N GLY A 514 -17.15 -1.30 30.66
CA GLY A 514 -18.29 -0.39 30.60
C GLY A 514 -19.55 -1.12 30.13
N ASN A 515 -20.62 -0.38 29.87
CA ASN A 515 -21.80 -0.96 29.24
C ASN A 515 -21.49 -1.28 27.77
N ASN A 516 -21.74 -2.53 27.34
CA ASN A 516 -21.48 -3.01 25.98
C ASN A 516 -20.04 -2.79 25.51
N ALA A 517 -19.08 -2.73 26.44
CA ALA A 517 -17.70 -2.39 26.14
C ALA A 517 -16.71 -3.15 27.02
N GLY A 518 -15.56 -3.51 26.45
CA GLY A 518 -14.58 -4.33 27.13
C GLY A 518 -13.42 -4.77 26.25
N THR A 519 -12.70 -5.79 26.73
CA THR A 519 -11.63 -6.45 25.98
C THR A 519 -11.72 -7.96 26.11
N VAL A 520 -11.40 -8.69 25.05
CA VAL A 520 -11.26 -10.16 25.04
C VAL A 520 -10.02 -10.56 24.26
N SER A 521 -9.12 -11.35 24.84
CA SER A 521 -7.96 -11.90 24.12
C SER A 521 -7.12 -10.84 23.35
N GLY A 522 -7.03 -9.60 23.84
CA GLY A 522 -6.32 -8.47 23.21
C GLY A 522 -7.18 -7.58 22.31
N LEU A 523 -8.38 -8.04 21.92
CA LEU A 523 -9.34 -7.27 21.12
C LEU A 523 -10.20 -6.38 22.02
N GLY A 524 -10.20 -5.07 21.78
CA GLY A 524 -11.17 -4.13 22.35
C GLY A 524 -12.51 -4.21 21.64
N PHE A 525 -13.61 -3.98 22.35
CA PHE A 525 -14.94 -3.87 21.75
C PHE A 525 -15.76 -2.79 22.44
N SER A 526 -16.65 -2.16 21.69
CA SER A 526 -17.60 -1.15 22.16
C SER A 526 -18.90 -1.21 21.36
N ASN A 527 -20.02 -0.94 22.04
CA ASN A 527 -21.38 -1.13 21.54
C ASN A 527 -21.66 -2.56 21.05
N ILE A 528 -21.17 -3.57 21.80
CA ILE A 528 -21.53 -4.97 21.56
C ILE A 528 -22.39 -5.50 22.70
N GLU A 529 -23.60 -5.94 22.36
CA GLU A 529 -24.63 -6.34 23.30
C GLU A 529 -24.52 -7.80 23.74
N ASN A 530 -24.09 -8.70 22.85
CA ASN A 530 -24.11 -10.14 23.08
C ASN A 530 -22.69 -10.71 23.04
N LEU A 531 -22.32 -11.51 24.04
CA LEU A 531 -20.99 -12.12 24.16
C LEU A 531 -21.11 -13.63 24.29
N THR A 532 -20.35 -14.38 23.49
CA THR A 532 -20.40 -15.85 23.49
C THR A 532 -19.00 -16.45 23.65
N GLY A 533 -18.77 -17.24 24.70
CA GLY A 533 -17.47 -17.89 24.98
C GLY A 533 -17.08 -19.00 23.99
N ARG A 534 -18.08 -19.73 23.47
CA ARG A 534 -17.99 -20.90 22.58
C ARG A 534 -17.51 -22.16 23.27
N THR A 535 -16.20 -22.41 23.30
CA THR A 535 -15.64 -23.68 23.77
C THR A 535 -14.49 -23.44 24.73
N SER A 536 -14.40 -24.31 25.75
CA SER A 536 -13.46 -24.22 26.89
C SER A 536 -13.95 -23.26 27.98
N ASP A 537 -13.20 -23.18 29.07
CA ASP A 537 -13.57 -22.39 30.24
C ASP A 537 -13.37 -20.89 29.99
N ASP A 538 -14.45 -20.11 30.00
CA ASP A 538 -14.45 -18.67 29.82
C ASP A 538 -14.73 -17.92 31.13
N LEU A 539 -14.02 -16.80 31.31
CA LEU A 539 -14.16 -15.93 32.48
C LEU A 539 -14.61 -14.53 32.06
N PHE A 540 -15.77 -14.10 32.55
CA PHE A 540 -16.34 -12.78 32.32
C PHE A 540 -16.22 -11.92 33.58
N VAL A 541 -15.25 -11.02 33.61
CA VAL A 541 -14.95 -10.13 34.74
C VAL A 541 -15.57 -8.76 34.51
N PHE A 542 -16.43 -8.31 35.41
CA PHE A 542 -17.10 -7.02 35.29
C PHE A 542 -16.46 -5.95 36.18
N ALA A 543 -16.10 -4.81 35.59
CA ALA A 543 -15.77 -3.60 36.32
C ALA A 543 -17.01 -3.03 37.04
N ASN A 544 -16.80 -2.27 38.11
CA ASN A 544 -17.91 -1.73 38.91
C ASN A 544 -18.90 -0.90 38.06
N GLY A 545 -20.14 -1.38 37.95
CA GLY A 545 -21.22 -0.73 37.20
C GLY A 545 -21.29 -1.09 35.72
N ALA A 546 -20.41 -1.98 35.24
CA ALA A 546 -20.40 -2.45 33.85
C ALA A 546 -21.46 -3.53 33.58
N GLY A 547 -21.80 -3.75 32.32
CA GLY A 547 -22.81 -4.72 31.94
C GLY A 547 -22.92 -4.86 30.43
N VAL A 548 -23.84 -5.71 29.99
CA VAL A 548 -24.23 -5.78 28.59
C VAL A 548 -25.75 -5.73 28.48
N SER A 549 -26.30 -5.04 27.49
CA SER A 549 -27.75 -5.01 27.29
C SER A 549 -28.30 -6.26 26.60
N GLY A 550 -27.43 -7.08 25.99
CA GLY A 550 -27.79 -8.38 25.44
C GLY A 550 -27.48 -9.54 26.41
N GLN A 551 -27.26 -10.72 25.83
CA GLN A 551 -27.03 -11.97 26.56
C GLN A 551 -25.53 -12.29 26.66
N ILE A 552 -25.12 -12.91 27.76
CA ILE A 552 -23.84 -13.62 27.85
C ILE A 552 -24.08 -15.11 27.81
N ASP A 553 -23.40 -15.81 26.90
CA ASP A 553 -23.45 -17.26 26.76
C ASP A 553 -22.04 -17.83 26.96
N GLY A 554 -21.84 -18.69 27.98
CA GLY A 554 -20.55 -19.36 28.21
C GLY A 554 -20.19 -20.34 27.08
N GLY A 555 -21.18 -21.02 26.52
CA GLY A 555 -20.98 -22.05 25.51
C GLY A 555 -20.81 -23.44 26.13
N ILE A 556 -19.71 -24.12 25.83
CA ILE A 556 -19.33 -25.39 26.46
C ILE A 556 -18.06 -25.21 27.28
N GLY A 557 -18.03 -25.68 28.52
CA GLY A 557 -16.86 -25.47 29.37
C GLY A 557 -17.23 -25.40 30.85
N SER A 558 -16.33 -24.84 31.65
CA SER A 558 -16.64 -24.38 32.99
C SER A 558 -16.55 -22.86 33.04
N ASP A 559 -17.68 -22.21 32.80
CA ASP A 559 -17.74 -20.77 32.58
C ASP A 559 -18.08 -20.00 33.86
N THR A 560 -17.49 -18.82 33.99
CA THR A 560 -17.59 -18.00 35.20
C THR A 560 -17.99 -16.56 34.90
N LEU A 561 -19.05 -16.09 35.56
CA LEU A 561 -19.33 -14.65 35.69
C LEU A 561 -18.75 -14.14 37.01
N ASP A 562 -17.92 -13.11 36.96
CA ASP A 562 -17.23 -12.53 38.11
C ASP A 562 -17.57 -11.04 38.32
N TRP A 563 -18.41 -10.79 39.32
CA TRP A 563 -18.76 -9.44 39.80
C TRP A 563 -17.96 -9.02 41.04
N SER A 564 -16.84 -9.67 41.36
CA SER A 564 -16.06 -9.40 42.57
C SER A 564 -15.59 -7.95 42.71
N GLN A 565 -15.53 -7.19 41.60
CA GLN A 565 -15.16 -5.78 41.58
C GLN A 565 -16.34 -4.83 41.84
N PHE A 566 -17.57 -5.34 41.98
CA PHE A 566 -18.74 -4.50 42.26
C PHE A 566 -18.75 -4.04 43.72
N ILE A 567 -19.05 -2.75 43.91
CA ILE A 567 -19.35 -2.19 45.23
C ILE A 567 -20.74 -2.64 45.68
N ALA A 568 -21.70 -2.71 44.75
CA ALA A 568 -23.05 -3.20 44.96
C ALA A 568 -23.37 -4.27 43.88
N PRO A 569 -23.20 -5.57 44.18
CA PRO A 569 -23.38 -6.63 43.21
C PRO A 569 -24.79 -6.64 42.58
N PRO A 570 -24.91 -7.11 41.32
CA PRO A 570 -26.22 -7.26 40.69
C PRO A 570 -27.06 -8.35 41.39
N THR A 571 -28.38 -8.21 41.30
CA THR A 571 -29.31 -9.28 41.70
C THR A 571 -29.30 -10.36 40.63
N VAL A 572 -28.96 -11.59 41.00
CA VAL A 572 -28.82 -12.72 40.07
C VAL A 572 -29.85 -13.80 40.40
N ASN A 573 -30.59 -14.28 39.38
CA ASN A 573 -31.58 -15.34 39.52
C ASN A 573 -31.34 -16.45 38.49
N THR A 574 -31.08 -17.67 38.95
CA THR A 574 -31.04 -18.85 38.07
C THR A 574 -32.45 -19.29 37.70
N THR A 575 -32.76 -19.37 36.41
CA THR A 575 -34.10 -19.69 35.89
C THR A 575 -34.21 -21.11 35.30
N GLY A 576 -33.09 -21.80 35.08
CA GLY A 576 -33.07 -23.19 34.64
C GLY A 576 -31.67 -23.72 34.32
N ALA A 577 -31.60 -24.92 33.76
CA ALA A 577 -30.39 -25.42 33.12
C ALA A 577 -30.09 -24.62 31.85
N GLY A 578 -28.81 -24.46 31.52
CA GLY A 578 -28.44 -23.80 30.28
C GLY A 578 -28.78 -24.63 29.03
N THR A 579 -28.60 -24.02 27.86
CA THR A 579 -28.94 -24.65 26.57
C THR A 579 -27.97 -25.77 26.16
N LEU A 580 -26.70 -25.69 26.55
CA LEU A 580 -25.64 -26.65 26.26
C LEU A 580 -25.13 -27.30 27.56
N ASP A 581 -24.80 -26.50 28.57
CA ASP A 581 -24.39 -26.94 29.90
C ASP A 581 -24.78 -25.90 30.98
N GLY A 582 -24.10 -25.90 32.13
CA GLY A 582 -24.31 -24.92 33.20
C GLY A 582 -25.74 -24.58 33.58
N SER A 583 -25.91 -23.30 33.91
CA SER A 583 -27.17 -22.70 34.29
C SER A 583 -27.48 -21.49 33.44
N ARG A 584 -28.78 -21.23 33.26
CA ARG A 584 -29.29 -19.98 32.69
C ARG A 584 -29.97 -19.14 33.75
N GLY A 585 -29.99 -17.83 33.56
CA GLY A 585 -30.57 -16.92 34.52
C GLY A 585 -30.64 -15.47 34.05
N THR A 586 -31.00 -14.61 34.99
CA THR A 586 -31.04 -13.16 34.79
C THR A 586 -30.13 -12.47 35.81
N ALA A 587 -29.54 -11.34 35.40
CA ALA A 587 -28.81 -10.45 36.29
C ALA A 587 -29.21 -9.01 35.98
N SER A 588 -29.29 -8.13 36.99
CA SER A 588 -29.78 -6.76 36.79
C SER A 588 -28.93 -5.89 35.87
N ASN A 589 -27.68 -6.29 35.59
CA ASN A 589 -26.76 -5.62 34.66
C ASN A 589 -26.63 -6.36 33.31
N LEU A 590 -27.44 -7.40 33.07
CA LEU A 590 -27.48 -8.18 31.83
C LEU A 590 -28.89 -8.12 31.24
N GLY A 591 -29.09 -7.36 30.16
CA GLY A 591 -30.42 -7.12 29.59
C GLY A 591 -31.06 -8.37 28.96
N GLY A 592 -30.26 -9.25 28.35
CA GLY A 592 -30.66 -10.56 27.82
C GLY A 592 -30.48 -11.72 28.79
N GLY A 593 -29.87 -11.49 29.96
CA GLY A 593 -29.54 -12.53 30.95
C GLY A 593 -28.24 -13.28 30.64
N PHE A 594 -28.09 -14.47 31.21
CA PHE A 594 -26.96 -15.36 30.97
C PHE A 594 -27.41 -16.79 30.71
N ASP A 595 -26.60 -17.54 29.97
CA ASP A 595 -26.80 -18.96 29.64
C ASP A 595 -25.47 -19.72 29.70
N ASN A 596 -25.54 -21.02 29.94
CA ASN A 596 -24.37 -21.92 30.00
C ASN A 596 -23.28 -21.42 30.97
N ILE A 597 -23.66 -21.07 32.21
CA ILE A 597 -22.72 -20.61 33.25
C ILE A 597 -22.73 -21.56 34.46
N GLU A 598 -21.57 -22.09 34.84
CA GLU A 598 -21.38 -22.95 36.02
C GLU A 598 -21.11 -22.15 37.30
N SER A 599 -20.38 -21.04 37.19
CA SER A 599 -19.80 -20.36 38.34
C SER A 599 -20.16 -18.87 38.37
N LEU A 600 -20.62 -18.42 39.54
CA LEU A 600 -20.99 -17.03 39.79
C LEU A 600 -20.16 -16.51 40.98
N LEU A 601 -19.29 -15.54 40.73
CA LEU A 601 -18.42 -14.91 41.73
C LEU A 601 -18.86 -13.47 42.00
N GLY A 602 -18.63 -13.00 43.22
CA GLY A 602 -19.02 -11.64 43.61
C GLY A 602 -20.53 -11.39 43.69
N VAL A 603 -21.36 -12.43 43.61
CA VAL A 603 -22.81 -12.34 43.81
C VAL A 603 -23.17 -12.20 45.29
N MET A 604 -24.29 -11.53 45.58
CA MET A 604 -24.88 -11.56 46.91
C MET A 604 -25.54 -12.93 47.13
N PRO A 605 -25.12 -13.74 48.11
CA PRO A 605 -25.79 -15.01 48.37
C PRO A 605 -27.25 -14.75 48.80
N PRO A 606 -28.19 -15.64 48.42
CA PRO A 606 -29.61 -15.44 48.69
C PRO A 606 -29.85 -15.23 50.19
N PHE A 607 -30.76 -14.32 50.51
CA PHE A 607 -31.08 -14.04 51.89
C PHE A 607 -31.87 -15.18 52.51
N VAL A 608 -31.43 -15.60 53.68
CA VAL A 608 -32.19 -16.44 54.59
C VAL A 608 -32.87 -15.52 55.58
N PHE A 609 -34.18 -15.38 55.42
CA PHE A 609 -35.03 -14.66 56.36
C PHE A 609 -35.29 -15.54 57.59
N ASP A 610 -34.83 -15.11 58.76
CA ASP A 610 -34.98 -15.90 59.99
C ASP A 610 -36.40 -15.85 60.60
N GLY A 611 -37.35 -15.28 59.85
CA GLY A 611 -38.70 -14.98 60.29
C GLY A 611 -38.81 -13.62 60.98
N PHE A 612 -40.05 -13.18 61.16
CA PHE A 612 -40.32 -12.03 62.03
C PHE A 612 -40.02 -12.44 63.48
N LEU A 613 -39.32 -11.56 64.20
CA LEU A 613 -38.94 -11.74 65.59
C LEU A 613 -40.09 -11.32 66.53
N PRO A 614 -40.10 -11.78 67.80
CA PRO A 614 -41.07 -11.33 68.79
C PRO A 614 -41.09 -9.78 68.91
N PRO A 615 -42.29 -9.16 69.03
CA PRO A 615 -43.53 -9.77 69.50
C PRO A 615 -44.43 -10.42 68.43
N ILE A 616 -44.10 -10.34 67.14
CA ILE A 616 -44.94 -10.93 66.08
C ILE A 616 -44.67 -12.43 65.93
N GLY A 617 -43.41 -12.79 65.62
CA GLY A 617 -43.02 -14.19 65.41
C GLY A 617 -43.44 -14.76 64.04
N GLY A 618 -42.74 -15.79 63.56
CA GLY A 618 -43.09 -16.56 62.37
C GLY A 618 -42.85 -15.83 61.04
N ALA A 619 -43.04 -16.52 59.92
CA ALA A 619 -43.09 -15.95 58.57
C ALA A 619 -43.60 -17.01 57.58
N ASP A 620 -44.19 -16.55 56.48
CA ASP A 620 -44.62 -17.36 55.35
C ASP A 620 -45.49 -18.54 55.80
N ALA A 621 -45.03 -19.78 55.63
CA ALA A 621 -45.76 -20.99 56.05
C ALA A 621 -46.04 -21.04 57.57
N THR A 622 -45.20 -20.38 58.38
CA THR A 622 -45.38 -20.26 59.84
C THR A 622 -45.95 -18.91 60.25
N GLY A 623 -46.18 -18.01 59.29
CA GLY A 623 -46.65 -16.63 59.47
C GLY A 623 -48.13 -16.50 59.82
N GLY A 624 -48.83 -17.60 60.09
CA GLY A 624 -50.28 -17.63 60.29
C GLY A 624 -51.06 -17.61 58.98
N SER A 625 -52.37 -17.38 59.06
CA SER A 625 -53.26 -17.30 57.90
C SER A 625 -54.41 -16.33 58.16
N PHE A 626 -55.23 -16.06 57.14
CA PHE A 626 -56.47 -15.30 57.33
C PHE A 626 -57.39 -15.90 58.42
N ALA A 627 -57.48 -17.23 58.51
CA ALA A 627 -58.34 -17.90 59.48
C ALA A 627 -57.72 -17.95 60.89
N ASP A 628 -56.39 -17.88 60.98
CA ASP A 628 -55.63 -17.98 62.23
C ASP A 628 -54.42 -17.04 62.20
N PRO A 629 -54.64 -15.73 62.44
CA PRO A 629 -53.56 -14.73 62.48
C PRO A 629 -52.71 -14.93 63.74
N LEU A 630 -51.39 -14.83 63.62
CA LEU A 630 -50.46 -15.19 64.70
C LEU A 630 -50.58 -14.33 65.95
N GLN A 631 -50.88 -13.04 65.78
CA GLN A 631 -50.97 -12.10 66.89
C GLN A 631 -52.21 -11.22 66.76
N THR A 632 -52.85 -11.00 67.91
CA THR A 632 -53.87 -9.96 68.04
C THR A 632 -53.23 -8.72 68.69
N LEU A 633 -53.21 -7.62 67.96
CA LEU A 633 -52.57 -6.36 68.31
C LEU A 633 -53.63 -5.27 68.47
N LYS A 634 -53.37 -4.30 69.33
CA LYS A 634 -54.36 -3.26 69.67
C LYS A 634 -54.31 -2.12 68.66
N LEU A 635 -55.46 -1.72 68.12
CA LEU A 635 -55.57 -0.51 67.30
C LEU A 635 -55.14 0.72 68.12
N GLY A 636 -54.32 1.56 67.50
CA GLY A 636 -53.75 2.74 68.11
C GLY A 636 -52.51 2.50 68.97
N SER A 637 -51.89 1.32 68.86
CA SER A 637 -50.58 1.03 69.45
C SER A 637 -49.47 1.05 68.40
N THR A 638 -48.22 1.24 68.85
CA THR A 638 -47.03 1.02 68.01
C THR A 638 -46.70 -0.47 68.01
N ILE A 639 -46.58 -1.06 66.82
CA ILE A 639 -46.22 -2.47 66.66
C ILE A 639 -44.75 -2.57 66.21
N PRO A 640 -43.84 -3.12 67.03
CA PRO A 640 -42.48 -3.40 66.59
C PRO A 640 -42.46 -4.59 65.62
N VAL A 641 -42.22 -4.32 64.34
CA VAL A 641 -41.96 -5.33 63.31
C VAL A 641 -40.44 -5.46 63.21
N LYS A 642 -39.93 -6.65 63.54
CA LYS A 642 -38.49 -6.90 63.57
C LYS A 642 -38.17 -8.19 62.84
N PHE A 643 -37.03 -8.25 62.18
CA PHE A 643 -36.50 -9.49 61.63
C PHE A 643 -34.98 -9.44 61.60
N SER A 644 -34.38 -10.58 61.34
CA SER A 644 -32.97 -10.68 60.99
C SER A 644 -32.81 -11.47 59.70
N ILE A 645 -31.76 -11.14 58.95
CA ILE A 645 -31.43 -11.82 57.71
C ILE A 645 -30.01 -12.38 57.88
N THR A 646 -29.79 -13.58 57.36
CA THR A 646 -28.45 -14.11 57.13
C THR A 646 -28.22 -14.38 55.65
N SER A 647 -26.96 -14.34 55.23
CA SER A 647 -26.51 -14.73 53.90
C SER A 647 -25.24 -15.57 54.09
N SER A 648 -25.29 -16.83 53.65
CA SER A 648 -24.23 -17.84 53.91
C SER A 648 -23.81 -17.94 55.39
N GLY A 649 -24.75 -17.79 56.31
CA GLY A 649 -24.51 -17.86 57.76
C GLY A 649 -23.99 -16.58 58.41
N VAL A 650 -23.74 -15.52 57.63
CA VAL A 650 -23.32 -14.19 58.13
C VAL A 650 -24.51 -13.24 58.19
N ARG A 651 -24.56 -12.35 59.19
CA ARG A 651 -25.64 -11.37 59.37
C ARG A 651 -25.59 -10.30 58.28
N VAL A 652 -26.72 -10.06 57.60
CA VAL A 652 -26.87 -8.98 56.63
C VAL A 652 -27.18 -7.67 57.38
N VAL A 653 -26.23 -6.74 57.35
CA VAL A 653 -26.27 -5.45 58.06
C VAL A 653 -26.30 -4.24 57.12
N MET A 654 -26.50 -4.47 55.82
CA MET A 654 -26.65 -3.42 54.82
C MET A 654 -27.76 -3.83 53.84
N GLY A 655 -28.41 -2.85 53.21
CA GLY A 655 -29.53 -3.06 52.30
C GLY A 655 -30.73 -2.18 52.62
N THR A 656 -31.63 -2.05 51.64
CA THR A 656 -32.92 -1.38 51.81
C THR A 656 -34.02 -2.43 51.81
N HIS A 657 -34.72 -2.55 52.94
CA HIS A 657 -35.86 -3.45 53.07
C HIS A 657 -37.11 -2.61 53.35
N THR A 658 -38.26 -3.01 52.82
CA THR A 658 -39.51 -2.23 52.92
C THR A 658 -40.65 -3.04 53.53
N LEU A 659 -41.62 -2.37 54.14
CA LEU A 659 -42.81 -2.96 54.74
C LEU A 659 -44.09 -2.47 54.07
N GLN A 660 -44.92 -3.39 53.61
CA GLN A 660 -46.29 -3.13 53.16
C GLN A 660 -47.30 -3.86 54.04
N ALA A 661 -48.53 -3.38 54.06
CA ALA A 661 -49.65 -4.01 54.75
C ALA A 661 -50.83 -4.18 53.80
N ILE A 662 -51.45 -5.36 53.82
CA ILE A 662 -52.64 -5.70 53.02
C ILE A 662 -53.78 -6.04 53.98
N LYS A 663 -54.94 -5.41 53.83
CA LYS A 663 -56.14 -5.80 54.58
C LYS A 663 -56.84 -6.93 53.86
N TRP A 664 -57.36 -7.89 54.62
CA TRP A 664 -58.14 -8.99 54.06
C TRP A 664 -59.55 -8.98 54.63
N SER A 665 -60.53 -9.08 53.72
CA SER A 665 -61.96 -9.15 54.07
C SER A 665 -62.50 -10.58 54.04
N SER A 666 -61.87 -11.46 53.26
CA SER A 666 -62.10 -12.91 53.21
C SER A 666 -60.81 -13.61 52.76
N GLN A 667 -60.74 -14.95 52.84
CA GLN A 667 -59.54 -15.71 52.46
C GLN A 667 -59.08 -15.53 51.00
N THR A 668 -59.91 -14.98 50.12
CA THR A 668 -59.62 -14.79 48.69
C THR A 668 -59.74 -13.35 48.21
N ASN A 669 -59.98 -12.39 49.11
CA ASN A 669 -60.25 -10.99 48.73
C ASN A 669 -59.37 -10.01 49.52
N PRO A 670 -58.13 -9.74 49.05
CA PRO A 670 -57.26 -8.69 49.58
C PRO A 670 -57.67 -7.31 49.07
N ASP A 671 -57.57 -6.31 49.95
CA ASP A 671 -57.56 -4.89 49.55
C ASP A 671 -56.20 -4.55 48.90
N PRO A 672 -56.07 -3.41 48.17
CA PRO A 672 -54.78 -2.98 47.65
C PRO A 672 -53.72 -2.83 48.77
N PRO A 673 -52.46 -3.25 48.54
CA PRO A 673 -51.38 -3.01 49.50
C PRO A 673 -51.20 -1.52 49.80
N ILE A 674 -50.98 -1.20 51.06
CA ILE A 674 -50.59 0.14 51.51
C ILE A 674 -49.17 0.09 52.06
N ASP A 675 -48.40 1.16 51.84
CA ASP A 675 -47.10 1.32 52.48
C ASP A 675 -47.28 1.53 53.99
N ALA A 676 -46.52 0.77 54.77
CA ALA A 676 -46.49 0.95 56.22
C ALA A 676 -45.81 2.29 56.58
N THR A 677 -46.27 2.93 57.65
CA THR A 677 -45.65 4.16 58.19
C THR A 677 -45.11 3.88 59.59
N PRO A 678 -43.88 4.33 59.89
CA PRO A 678 -43.28 4.17 61.19
C PRO A 678 -43.69 5.30 62.14
N THR A 679 -43.67 5.02 63.44
CA THR A 679 -43.71 6.04 64.50
C THR A 679 -42.34 6.66 64.79
N ASP A 680 -41.27 6.06 64.25
CA ASP A 680 -39.88 6.46 64.51
C ASP A 680 -39.40 7.48 63.48
N ALA A 681 -38.94 8.65 63.94
CA ALA A 681 -38.42 9.71 63.08
C ALA A 681 -37.11 9.32 62.37
N ALA A 682 -36.42 8.27 62.83
CA ALA A 682 -35.20 7.75 62.21
C ALA A 682 -35.46 6.79 61.04
N THR A 683 -36.73 6.46 60.76
CA THR A 683 -37.12 5.56 59.69
C THR A 683 -37.76 6.35 58.54
N THR A 684 -37.18 6.28 57.34
CA THR A 684 -37.66 7.03 56.17
C THR A 684 -38.71 6.23 55.40
N GLY A 685 -39.93 6.75 55.30
CA GLY A 685 -41.01 6.11 54.54
C GLY A 685 -41.34 4.71 55.06
N ASN A 686 -41.46 3.73 54.17
CA ASN A 686 -41.76 2.33 54.51
C ASN A 686 -40.52 1.45 54.73
N GLN A 687 -39.32 2.02 54.83
CA GLN A 687 -38.07 1.27 54.92
C GLN A 687 -37.80 0.78 56.34
N PHE A 688 -37.20 -0.39 56.55
CA PHE A 688 -36.71 -0.82 57.86
C PHE A 688 -35.41 -0.09 58.23
N ARG A 689 -35.19 0.17 59.52
CA ARG A 689 -33.89 0.68 60.02
C ARG A 689 -33.10 -0.43 60.71
N LEU A 690 -31.79 -0.46 60.52
CA LEU A 690 -30.93 -1.39 61.24
C LEU A 690 -30.71 -0.93 62.69
N THR A 691 -30.87 -1.84 63.65
CA THR A 691 -30.56 -1.61 65.07
C THR A 691 -29.76 -2.79 65.62
N GLY A 692 -28.46 -2.59 65.85
CA GLY A 692 -27.59 -3.72 66.18
C GLY A 692 -27.55 -4.70 65.01
N ASN A 693 -28.03 -5.93 65.21
CA ASN A 693 -28.05 -7.00 64.21
C ASN A 693 -29.47 -7.34 63.70
N GLU A 694 -30.45 -6.45 63.94
CA GLU A 694 -31.86 -6.66 63.58
C GLU A 694 -32.40 -5.46 62.79
N TRP A 695 -33.27 -5.75 61.83
CA TRP A 695 -34.02 -4.76 61.08
C TRP A 695 -35.32 -4.44 61.78
N HIS A 696 -35.55 -3.17 62.11
CA HIS A 696 -36.63 -2.70 62.96
C HIS A 696 -37.53 -1.72 62.19
N PHE A 697 -38.84 -1.90 62.35
CA PHE A 697 -39.87 -0.98 61.88
C PHE A 697 -40.96 -0.84 62.94
N ASN A 698 -41.10 0.35 63.52
CA ASN A 698 -42.11 0.61 64.55
C ASN A 698 -43.41 1.06 63.90
N LEU A 699 -44.20 0.10 63.40
CA LEU A 699 -45.44 0.34 62.66
C LEU A 699 -46.44 1.18 63.47
N ASP A 700 -46.85 2.31 62.90
CA ASP A 700 -47.87 3.19 63.44
C ASP A 700 -49.26 2.77 62.98
N THR A 701 -50.07 2.22 63.90
CA THR A 701 -51.46 1.85 63.61
C THR A 701 -52.45 3.01 63.69
N GLN A 702 -52.00 4.24 64.01
CA GLN A 702 -52.80 5.47 64.01
C GLN A 702 -52.56 6.32 62.76
N ALA A 703 -51.30 6.38 62.27
CA ALA A 703 -50.92 7.27 61.16
C ALA A 703 -51.17 6.68 59.76
N THR A 704 -51.51 5.40 59.66
CA THR A 704 -51.76 4.71 58.38
C THR A 704 -53.20 4.24 58.28
N GLY A 705 -53.71 4.06 57.06
CA GLY A 705 -55.03 3.48 56.76
C GLY A 705 -55.30 2.07 57.32
N LEU A 706 -54.52 1.62 58.31
CA LEU A 706 -54.80 0.50 59.17
C LEU A 706 -56.07 0.74 60.00
N SER A 707 -56.86 -0.31 60.15
CA SER A 707 -58.12 -0.30 60.90
C SER A 707 -58.31 -1.66 61.57
N ALA A 708 -59.27 -1.80 62.47
CA ALA A 708 -59.64 -3.11 63.00
C ALA A 708 -59.94 -4.11 61.86
N GLY A 709 -59.38 -5.32 61.95
CA GLY A 709 -59.46 -6.33 60.89
C GLY A 709 -58.26 -7.27 60.85
N ILE A 710 -58.24 -8.13 59.84
CA ILE A 710 -57.13 -9.07 59.59
C ILE A 710 -56.23 -8.46 58.51
N TRP A 711 -54.94 -8.45 58.79
CA TRP A 711 -53.92 -7.84 57.96
C TRP A 711 -52.78 -8.81 57.70
N GLN A 712 -52.21 -8.72 56.52
CA GLN A 712 -50.96 -9.38 56.17
C GLN A 712 -49.89 -8.30 56.03
N LEU A 713 -48.83 -8.38 56.84
CA LEU A 713 -47.64 -7.56 56.68
C LEU A 713 -46.69 -8.27 55.73
N ILE A 714 -46.09 -7.54 54.78
CA ILE A 714 -45.16 -8.06 53.78
C ILE A 714 -43.87 -7.26 53.88
N ALA A 715 -42.79 -7.92 54.32
CA ALA A 715 -41.44 -7.39 54.24
C ALA A 715 -40.84 -7.77 52.88
N THR A 716 -40.45 -6.78 52.08
CA THR A 716 -39.67 -7.00 50.86
C THR A 716 -38.21 -6.71 51.18
N LEU A 717 -37.34 -7.70 51.00
CA LEU A 717 -35.92 -7.57 51.26
C LEU A 717 -35.19 -6.96 50.05
N SER A 718 -33.91 -6.61 50.21
CA SER A 718 -33.16 -5.96 49.13
C SER A 718 -32.77 -6.91 48.00
N ASP A 719 -32.85 -8.23 48.21
CA ASP A 719 -32.76 -9.25 47.17
C ASP A 719 -34.13 -9.52 46.49
N SER A 720 -35.14 -8.68 46.77
CA SER A 720 -36.52 -8.79 46.28
C SER A 720 -37.34 -9.96 46.82
N SER A 721 -36.78 -10.78 47.72
CA SER A 721 -37.57 -11.80 48.41
C SER A 721 -38.65 -11.14 49.28
N GLN A 722 -39.85 -11.73 49.28
CA GLN A 722 -40.99 -11.25 50.06
C GLN A 722 -41.33 -12.24 51.15
N HIS A 723 -41.43 -11.74 52.38
CA HIS A 723 -41.79 -12.52 53.54
C HIS A 723 -42.99 -11.92 54.24
N SER A 724 -43.97 -12.76 54.58
CA SER A 724 -45.24 -12.26 55.09
C SER A 724 -45.66 -12.84 56.43
N VAL A 725 -46.48 -12.08 57.16
CA VAL A 725 -47.05 -12.50 58.44
C VAL A 725 -48.45 -11.94 58.64
N TRP A 726 -49.34 -12.78 59.16
CA TRP A 726 -50.74 -12.46 59.41
C TRP A 726 -50.95 -11.99 60.85
N ILE A 727 -51.56 -10.81 60.99
CA ILE A 727 -51.90 -10.20 62.27
C ILE A 727 -53.39 -9.81 62.28
N GLN A 728 -53.96 -9.75 63.48
CA GLN A 728 -55.29 -9.17 63.71
C GLN A 728 -55.13 -7.86 64.48
N ILE A 729 -55.75 -6.79 64.00
CA ILE A 729 -55.84 -5.52 64.72
C ILE A 729 -57.23 -5.41 65.34
N LYS A 730 -57.31 -5.17 66.67
CA LYS A 730 -58.56 -5.01 67.43
C LYS A 730 -58.67 -3.68 68.13
#